data_AF-A0A9D2DFT4-F1
#
_entry.id   AF-A0A9D2DFT4-F1
#
_cell.length_a   1.000
_cell.length_b   1.000
_cell.length_c   1.000
_cell.angle_alpha   90.00
_cell.angle_beta   90.00
_cell.angle_gamma   90.00
#
_symmetry.space_group_name_H-M   'P 1'
#
loop_
_entity.id
_entity.type
_entity.pdbx_description
1 polymer ?
#
loop_
_entity_poly.entity_id
_entity_poly.type
_entity_poly.pdbx_seq_one_letter_code
_entity_poly.pdbx_strand_id
1 'polypeptide(L)'
;MYIADLHIHSRFSRATSKDGDAPHLEFWARRKGIQLIGTGDFTHPAWRAELKEQLVPAEEGLYTLRDNLRQPCDVEAKTPRFVVTGEISSIYKRGGKTRKVHNVIILPSLEAADELSAKLEAIGNIHSDGRPILGLDSRDLLEITLETCPNAEFIPAHIWTPHFAMFGAFSGFDSIEECFDDLTPYIHAVETGLSSDPPMNWRVSQLDGLTLVSHSDAHSPAKLGREADILDTGLSYTEMVEAIRTGNGFSGTIEFFPEEGKYHLDGHRNCGVCLTPVEAAELGNICPVCGKKLTIGVEHRVEELADRPAGYHPSGAKPYESLVPLPEVIAASTGASATSKKTLEKYENILSKLGPEFHILRETPIEEIEKAAGPCVSEGIRRLRQGKVSRRAGFDGEYGVISLLTPSEIEQLNGQMSLFGVQSMPIKEKAKREYKKSVKSVLSEQASEIAVNVYKDASKSGLAALNMEQQHAVTASERVVAVIAGPGTGKTKTLISRIEYLISNLGVRPDEITAVTFTNQAAAEMRERLEKQLGGKRAASKITIGTFHSICLNMLSGAHLISEGEALDIADELLRSSGRKLSAKSFINAVSKAKNGADIEDSGIDTELYDAYCARLKELGVLDFDDLLTEALKIDITGRRSFKYLLIDEFQDINDMQFELINLWSKCCDSLFAIGDPDQSIYGFRGSTGRCFERLHESFPDMCEIRLKENYRSTPEILQAAAAVIEKNPGEKRLLNPNLPAGEAVRVVKASDELSEGIFIAKEIGRMAGGVDMLEAQSMHHESEAASFSDIAVLCRTHRQLELIEKCLRHDDIPCVISGREDYLSSDDVRGVLSFFHSLEDISDLASLASSLRLLWGCPSDLIERAEKICAGFKQFDVEAIRDAFYNSVPYSTNSAAENERDNTSCNSNLDTTALNIGESIGDAPQKGAFSALPGSGTELPNILRQAEQLRENWLNTTGKDSTETQEYQQESNKSGSIQSAAEVQSKNKQSAIDFPLDKWLERAEVWLPLVKKEKPHKLIEKWEQEFGATPSLDKLKNAAVFFSSFKNMWRALILGEEADICRASGRNTKSGAVRLMTLHGAKGLEFDRVFIAGANTGKLPLESQGKAGDIEEERRLMYVGLTRAKEKLIITTASPSTFLADLPQGVLWESAAPRKQAVEQLSLF
;
A
#
# COMPACT_ATOMS: atom_id res chain seq x y z
N MET A 1 5.80 42.91 10.42
CA MET A 1 6.81 42.19 9.63
C MET A 1 7.59 41.19 10.46
N TYR A 2 7.66 39.95 9.98
CA TYR A 2 8.47 38.84 10.51
C TYR A 2 8.93 37.91 9.38
N ILE A 3 9.97 37.11 9.63
CA ILE A 3 10.55 36.15 8.69
C ILE A 3 10.06 34.74 9.03
N ALA A 4 9.63 34.00 8.01
CA ALA A 4 9.12 32.64 8.12
C ALA A 4 9.87 31.65 7.21
N ASP A 5 10.23 30.48 7.75
CA ASP A 5 10.85 29.38 6.99
C ASP A 5 10.07 28.09 7.27
N LEU A 6 9.14 27.74 6.38
CA LEU A 6 8.07 26.77 6.66
C LEU A 6 8.38 25.34 6.17
N HIS A 7 9.40 25.19 5.32
CA HIS A 7 9.82 23.89 4.78
C HIS A 7 11.22 23.52 5.29
N ILE A 8 11.25 22.58 6.25
CA ILE A 8 12.47 22.05 6.86
C ILE A 8 12.30 20.57 7.14
N HIS A 9 13.40 19.89 7.47
CA HIS A 9 13.39 18.50 7.89
C HIS A 9 14.00 18.29 9.27
N SER A 10 13.45 17.31 9.97
CA SER A 10 13.95 16.82 11.25
C SER A 10 15.05 15.77 11.06
N ARG A 11 15.62 15.31 12.18
CA ARG A 11 16.55 14.17 12.20
C ARG A 11 15.95 12.82 11.78
N PHE A 12 14.64 12.75 11.53
CA PHE A 12 13.95 11.52 11.11
C PHE A 12 13.89 11.38 9.58
N SER A 13 14.17 12.43 8.81
CA SER A 13 14.37 12.32 7.36
C SER A 13 15.77 11.84 7.00
N ARG A 14 15.90 11.19 5.84
CA ARG A 14 17.21 10.84 5.26
C ARG A 14 18.07 12.06 4.97
N ALA A 15 19.38 11.83 5.05
CA ALA A 15 20.40 12.83 4.74
C ALA A 15 20.30 14.15 5.53
N THR A 16 19.66 14.13 6.70
CA THR A 16 19.59 15.26 7.62
C THR A 16 20.55 15.11 8.80
N SER A 17 20.87 16.24 9.43
CA SER A 17 21.68 16.26 10.64
C SER A 17 20.94 15.64 11.82
N LYS A 18 21.68 14.95 12.69
CA LYS A 18 21.16 14.48 14.00
C LYS A 18 20.70 15.64 14.89
N ASP A 19 21.25 16.83 14.67
CA ASP A 19 20.88 18.06 15.38
C ASP A 19 19.59 18.68 14.83
N GLY A 20 18.88 18.03 13.89
CA GLY A 20 17.55 18.45 13.43
C GLY A 20 16.45 18.21 14.47
N ASP A 21 16.66 18.65 15.72
CA ASP A 21 15.69 18.60 16.82
C ASP A 21 15.19 20.00 17.19
N ALA A 22 14.08 20.10 17.94
CA ALA A 22 13.44 21.38 18.22
C ALA A 22 14.34 22.34 19.03
N PRO A 23 15.12 21.90 20.04
CA PRO A 23 16.11 22.74 20.72
C PRO A 23 17.14 23.40 19.80
N HIS A 24 17.74 22.65 18.88
CA HIS A 24 18.74 23.20 17.96
C HIS A 24 18.11 24.06 16.87
N LEU A 25 16.92 23.69 16.37
CA LEU A 25 16.16 24.51 15.42
C LEU A 25 15.81 25.87 16.02
N GLU A 26 15.31 25.90 17.27
CA GLU A 26 15.02 27.14 17.99
C GLU A 26 16.28 28.00 18.20
N PHE A 27 17.40 27.37 18.58
CA PHE A 27 18.68 28.04 18.77
C PHE A 27 19.17 28.71 17.49
N TRP A 28 19.12 28.00 16.36
CA TRP A 28 19.55 28.54 15.07
C TRP A 28 18.58 29.59 14.54
N ALA A 29 17.26 29.42 14.72
CA ALA A 29 16.28 30.42 14.34
C ALA A 29 16.52 31.77 15.06
N ARG A 30 16.87 31.76 16.36
CA ARG A 30 17.29 32.99 17.07
C ARG A 30 18.53 33.65 16.47
N ARG A 31 19.55 32.86 16.14
CA ARG A 31 20.80 33.36 15.55
C ARG A 31 20.60 33.92 14.15
N LYS A 32 19.73 33.29 13.36
CA LYS A 32 19.35 33.75 12.03
C LYS A 32 18.44 34.98 12.08
N GLY A 33 17.61 35.07 13.12
CA GLY A 33 16.59 36.11 13.26
C GLY A 33 15.27 35.72 12.58
N ILE A 34 14.96 34.43 12.55
CA ILE A 34 13.70 33.88 12.01
C ILE A 34 12.69 33.79 13.16
N GLN A 35 11.49 34.34 12.95
CA GLN A 35 10.47 34.38 14.00
C GLN A 35 9.45 33.24 13.88
N LEU A 36 9.27 32.66 12.70
CA LEU A 36 8.39 31.52 12.49
C LEU A 36 9.13 30.42 11.70
N ILE A 37 9.13 29.21 12.21
CA ILE A 37 9.71 28.05 11.53
C ILE A 37 8.68 26.91 11.45
N GLY A 38 8.73 26.15 10.37
CA GLY A 38 8.05 24.87 10.28
C GLY A 38 8.61 23.88 11.31
N THR A 39 7.83 22.89 11.71
CA THR A 39 8.35 21.75 12.49
C THR A 39 9.08 20.75 11.61
N GLY A 40 8.70 20.65 10.33
CA GLY A 40 9.07 19.55 9.45
C GLY A 40 8.47 18.22 9.88
N ASP A 41 8.39 17.29 8.94
CA ASP A 41 8.20 15.84 9.16
C ASP A 41 7.04 15.44 10.09
N PHE A 42 5.93 16.18 10.14
CA PHE A 42 4.82 15.85 11.03
C PHE A 42 4.29 14.43 10.84
N THR A 43 4.51 13.79 9.70
CA THR A 43 4.09 12.41 9.41
C THR A 43 4.82 11.36 10.23
N HIS A 44 6.01 11.65 10.78
CA HIS A 44 6.77 10.69 11.56
C HIS A 44 6.28 10.59 13.03
N PRO A 45 5.83 9.42 13.51
CA PRO A 45 5.16 9.31 14.81
C PRO A 45 6.07 9.59 16.00
N ALA A 46 7.34 9.16 15.95
CA ALA A 46 8.28 9.49 17.03
C ALA A 46 8.59 11.00 17.07
N TRP A 47 8.57 11.67 15.91
CA TRP A 47 8.82 13.11 15.85
C TRP A 47 7.63 13.87 16.43
N ARG A 48 6.39 13.52 16.07
CA ARG A 48 5.19 14.09 16.70
C ARG A 48 5.17 13.92 18.21
N ALA A 49 5.58 12.76 18.71
CA ALA A 49 5.67 12.51 20.15
C ALA A 49 6.67 13.47 20.82
N GLU A 50 7.84 13.68 20.22
CA GLU A 50 8.83 14.64 20.71
C GLU A 50 8.31 16.08 20.64
N LEU A 51 7.63 16.47 19.56
CA LEU A 51 7.03 17.79 19.44
C LEU A 51 5.99 18.05 20.55
N LYS A 52 5.12 17.08 20.84
CA LYS A 52 4.14 17.17 21.93
C LYS A 52 4.79 17.28 23.32
N GLU A 53 5.91 16.60 23.51
CA GLU A 53 6.66 16.68 24.76
C GLU A 53 7.37 18.03 24.90
N GLN A 54 7.99 18.53 23.84
CA GLN A 54 8.94 19.65 23.90
C GLN A 54 8.30 21.02 23.63
N LEU A 55 7.21 21.07 22.88
CA LEU A 55 6.53 22.30 22.51
C LEU A 55 5.32 22.58 23.41
N VAL A 56 4.99 23.85 23.57
CA VAL A 56 3.77 24.34 24.23
C VAL A 56 3.08 25.37 23.35
N PRO A 57 1.73 25.46 23.37
CA PRO A 57 1.00 26.50 22.64
C PRO A 57 1.46 27.90 23.03
N ALA A 58 1.55 28.80 22.04
CA ALA A 58 1.98 30.19 22.26
C ALA A 58 0.93 31.19 21.74
N GLU A 59 0.66 31.18 20.43
CA GLU A 59 -0.40 31.93 19.76
C GLU A 59 -1.35 30.97 19.04
N GLU A 60 -2.40 31.50 18.40
CA GLU A 60 -3.37 30.69 17.65
C GLU A 60 -2.66 29.85 16.56
N GLY A 61 -2.74 28.53 16.70
CA GLY A 61 -2.10 27.54 15.82
C GLY A 61 -0.57 27.52 15.84
N LEU A 62 0.07 28.24 16.78
CA LEU A 62 1.53 28.35 16.87
C LEU A 62 2.05 27.85 18.23
N TYR A 63 3.27 27.33 18.20
CA TYR A 63 3.91 26.72 19.37
C TYR A 63 5.25 27.37 19.68
N THR A 64 5.73 27.21 20.91
CA THR A 64 7.09 27.59 21.31
C THR A 64 7.74 26.47 22.12
N LEU A 65 9.07 26.41 22.08
CA LEU A 65 9.82 25.43 22.86
C LEU A 65 9.73 25.75 24.35
N ARG A 66 9.54 24.72 25.19
CA ARG A 66 9.59 24.86 26.66
C ARG A 66 10.90 25.52 27.11
N ASP A 67 10.79 26.44 28.06
CA ASP A 67 11.92 27.27 28.49
C ASP A 67 13.12 26.46 29.01
N ASN A 68 12.89 25.31 29.66
CA ASN A 68 13.94 24.44 30.20
C ASN A 68 14.72 23.65 29.14
N LEU A 69 14.25 23.63 27.89
CA LEU A 69 14.90 22.96 26.76
C LEU A 69 15.68 23.92 25.85
N ARG A 70 15.56 25.24 26.06
CA ARG A 70 16.23 26.25 25.24
C ARG A 70 17.73 26.27 25.50
N GLN A 71 18.50 26.32 24.42
CA GLN A 71 19.95 26.46 24.52
C GLN A 71 20.34 27.91 24.87
N PRO A 72 21.41 28.13 25.65
CA PRO A 72 21.96 29.47 25.87
C PRO A 72 22.36 30.11 24.53
N CYS A 73 21.96 31.36 24.31
CA CYS A 73 22.33 32.11 23.10
C CYS A 73 22.61 33.56 23.48
N ASP A 74 23.79 34.05 23.08
CA ASP A 74 24.25 35.41 23.37
C ASP A 74 23.73 36.45 22.35
N VAL A 75 22.83 36.04 21.46
CA VAL A 75 22.22 36.91 20.45
C VAL A 75 20.88 37.42 20.97
N GLU A 76 20.74 38.73 21.05
CA GLU A 76 19.46 39.37 21.40
C GLU A 76 18.48 39.21 20.22
N ALA A 77 17.55 38.27 20.36
CA ALA A 77 16.57 37.92 19.33
C ALA A 77 15.19 37.65 19.95
N LYS A 78 14.13 37.86 19.17
CA LYS A 78 12.77 37.43 19.56
C LYS A 78 12.72 35.91 19.63
N THR A 79 11.96 35.37 20.58
CA THR A 79 11.69 33.94 20.68
C THR A 79 10.94 33.46 19.43
N PRO A 80 11.46 32.46 18.69
CA PRO A 80 10.78 31.90 17.53
C PRO A 80 9.48 31.17 17.90
N ARG A 81 8.62 30.99 16.90
CA ARG A 81 7.46 30.11 16.93
C ARG A 81 7.60 28.98 15.95
N PHE A 82 6.93 27.87 16.26
CA PHE A 82 6.80 26.71 15.43
C PHE A 82 5.37 26.64 14.87
N VAL A 83 5.24 26.32 13.60
CA VAL A 83 3.99 25.88 12.97
C VAL A 83 4.16 24.46 12.45
N VAL A 84 3.13 23.64 12.55
CA VAL A 84 3.22 22.23 12.18
C VAL A 84 3.30 22.09 10.67
N THR A 85 4.40 21.53 10.17
CA THR A 85 4.64 21.35 8.73
C THR A 85 5.23 19.98 8.43
N GLY A 86 5.13 19.55 7.18
CA GLY A 86 5.75 18.31 6.70
C GLY A 86 5.67 18.17 5.19
N GLU A 87 6.68 17.52 4.62
CA GLU A 87 6.77 17.22 3.20
C GLU A 87 6.39 15.75 2.95
N ILE A 88 5.63 15.48 1.90
CA ILE A 88 5.30 14.12 1.46
C ILE A 88 5.80 13.93 0.04
N SER A 89 6.47 12.80 -0.21
CA SER A 89 6.95 12.44 -1.54
C SER A 89 5.93 11.53 -2.24
N SER A 90 5.28 12.05 -3.27
CA SER A 90 4.30 11.30 -4.08
C SER A 90 4.96 10.70 -5.31
N ILE A 91 5.00 9.36 -5.41
CA ILE A 91 5.51 8.63 -6.58
C ILE A 91 4.41 7.73 -7.17
N TYR A 92 3.90 8.10 -8.35
CA TYR A 92 2.71 7.47 -8.93
C TYR A 92 2.73 7.53 -10.47
N LYS A 93 1.81 6.82 -11.14
CA LYS A 93 1.71 6.81 -12.61
C LYS A 93 0.50 7.64 -13.06
N ARG A 94 0.74 8.70 -13.83
CA ARG A 94 -0.32 9.57 -14.40
C ARG A 94 0.04 10.04 -15.80
N GLY A 95 -0.92 9.97 -16.71
CA GLY A 95 -0.69 10.32 -18.12
C GLY A 95 0.33 9.42 -18.83
N GLY A 96 0.44 8.15 -18.40
CA GLY A 96 1.40 7.19 -18.94
C GLY A 96 2.83 7.29 -18.39
N LYS A 97 3.15 8.35 -17.65
CA LYS A 97 4.48 8.60 -17.06
C LYS A 97 4.49 8.38 -15.55
N THR A 98 5.65 8.01 -15.01
CA THR A 98 5.90 8.04 -13.56
C THR A 98 6.15 9.47 -13.14
N ARG A 99 5.32 9.98 -12.22
CA ARG A 99 5.40 11.32 -11.64
C ARG A 99 6.01 11.23 -10.25
N LYS A 100 6.90 12.16 -9.93
CA LYS A 100 7.50 12.30 -8.61
C LYS A 100 7.31 13.74 -8.16
N VAL A 101 6.47 13.98 -7.17
CA VAL A 101 6.16 15.34 -6.75
C VAL A 101 6.20 15.39 -5.24
N HIS A 102 6.94 16.34 -4.71
CA HIS A 102 6.90 16.67 -3.30
C HIS A 102 5.87 17.76 -3.03
N ASN A 103 5.19 17.64 -1.90
CA ASN A 103 4.20 18.62 -1.47
C ASN A 103 4.41 18.91 0.02
N VAL A 104 4.42 20.20 0.36
CA VAL A 104 4.46 20.69 1.74
C VAL A 104 3.03 20.90 2.22
N ILE A 105 2.74 20.41 3.43
CA ILE A 105 1.46 20.60 4.09
C ILE A 105 1.69 21.35 5.40
N ILE A 106 0.92 22.42 5.62
CA ILE A 106 0.97 23.26 6.81
C ILE A 106 -0.34 23.10 7.59
N LEU A 107 -0.25 22.66 8.84
CA LEU A 107 -1.38 22.27 9.67
C LEU A 107 -1.60 23.22 10.85
N PRO A 108 -2.86 23.45 11.25
CA PRO A 108 -3.18 24.39 12.34
C PRO A 108 -2.78 23.85 13.72
N SER A 109 -2.57 22.54 13.87
CA SER A 109 -2.25 21.96 15.17
C SER A 109 -1.58 20.58 15.08
N LEU A 110 -0.98 20.14 16.20
CA LEU A 110 -0.44 18.79 16.35
C LEU A 110 -1.52 17.71 16.32
N GLU A 111 -2.75 18.04 16.72
CA GLU A 111 -3.92 17.14 16.64
C GLU A 111 -4.32 16.92 15.17
N ALA A 112 -4.37 17.98 14.36
CA ALA A 112 -4.62 17.85 12.92
C ALA A 112 -3.54 16.99 12.23
N ALA A 113 -2.29 17.09 12.72
CA ALA A 113 -1.20 16.23 12.26
C ALA A 113 -1.39 14.76 12.63
N ASP A 114 -1.93 14.43 13.80
CA ASP A 114 -2.27 13.06 14.13
C ASP A 114 -3.40 12.51 13.25
N GLU A 115 -4.45 13.30 13.03
CA GLU A 115 -5.61 12.90 12.21
C GLU A 115 -5.22 12.63 10.76
N LEU A 116 -4.44 13.53 10.15
CA LEU A 116 -3.95 13.34 8.79
C LEU A 116 -2.97 12.16 8.71
N SER A 117 -2.06 12.04 9.67
CA SER A 117 -1.12 10.90 9.71
C SER A 117 -1.85 9.57 9.82
N ALA A 118 -2.91 9.46 10.62
CA ALA A 118 -3.70 8.24 10.74
C ALA A 118 -4.35 7.81 9.41
N LYS A 119 -4.84 8.77 8.60
CA LYS A 119 -5.35 8.46 7.26
C LYS A 119 -4.24 8.04 6.30
N LEU A 120 -3.08 8.70 6.35
CA LEU A 120 -1.94 8.38 5.47
C LEU A 120 -1.29 7.03 5.82
N GLU A 121 -1.29 6.64 7.10
CA GLU A 121 -0.80 5.35 7.58
C GLU A 121 -1.58 4.17 6.98
N ALA A 122 -2.87 4.34 6.70
CA ALA A 122 -3.68 3.34 6.00
C ALA A 122 -3.30 3.17 4.52
N ILE A 123 -2.54 4.11 3.95
CA ILE A 123 -2.15 4.13 2.53
C ILE A 123 -0.71 3.66 2.33
N GLY A 124 0.21 4.08 3.20
CA GLY A 124 1.62 3.77 3.06
C GLY A 124 2.40 3.90 4.36
N ASN A 125 3.68 3.53 4.31
CA ASN A 125 4.54 3.55 5.48
C ASN A 125 5.00 4.98 5.80
N ILE A 126 4.62 5.47 6.98
CA ILE A 126 5.02 6.80 7.49
C ILE A 126 5.98 6.73 8.70
N HIS A 127 6.48 5.54 9.05
CA HIS A 127 7.26 5.30 10.27
C HIS A 127 8.77 5.28 10.07
N SER A 128 9.25 5.18 8.82
CA SER A 128 10.66 4.93 8.52
C SER A 128 11.43 6.17 8.08
N ASP A 129 10.76 7.19 7.53
CA ASP A 129 11.35 8.45 7.13
C ASP A 129 10.44 9.62 7.54
N GLY A 130 11.05 10.76 7.87
CA GLY A 130 10.38 12.03 8.14
C GLY A 130 9.55 12.54 6.95
N ARG A 131 10.01 12.25 5.73
CA ARG A 131 9.33 12.48 4.46
C ARG A 131 8.93 11.13 3.86
N PRO A 132 7.72 10.64 4.14
CA PRO A 132 7.27 9.37 3.63
C PRO A 132 7.11 9.41 2.10
N ILE A 133 7.44 8.28 1.46
CA ILE A 133 7.14 8.04 0.05
C ILE A 133 5.80 7.33 -0.04
N LEU A 134 4.81 8.02 -0.61
CA LEU A 134 3.48 7.49 -0.80
C LEU A 134 3.21 7.26 -2.29
N GLY A 135 2.65 6.08 -2.58
CA GLY A 135 2.17 5.70 -3.90
C GLY A 135 0.86 6.38 -4.29
N LEU A 136 0.70 7.66 -3.95
CA LEU A 136 -0.54 8.42 -4.00
C LEU A 136 -0.39 9.60 -4.96
N ASP A 137 -1.41 9.83 -5.79
CA ASP A 137 -1.47 10.99 -6.68
C ASP A 137 -1.47 12.30 -5.86
N SER A 138 -0.80 13.35 -6.35
CA SER A 138 -0.78 14.66 -5.68
C SER A 138 -2.19 15.24 -5.52
N ARG A 139 -3.09 15.01 -6.49
CA ARG A 139 -4.50 15.40 -6.41
C ARG A 139 -5.23 14.68 -5.29
N ASP A 140 -5.01 13.36 -5.15
CA ASP A 140 -5.67 12.55 -4.11
C ASP A 140 -5.10 12.86 -2.72
N LEU A 141 -3.79 13.17 -2.63
CA LEU A 141 -3.19 13.65 -1.39
C LEU A 141 -3.81 14.99 -0.94
N LEU A 142 -4.05 15.91 -1.88
CA LEU A 142 -4.73 17.16 -1.61
C LEU A 142 -6.17 16.93 -1.15
N GLU A 143 -6.91 16.03 -1.81
CA GLU A 143 -8.28 15.65 -1.41
C GLU A 143 -8.31 15.13 0.04
N ILE A 144 -7.46 14.14 0.36
CA ILE A 144 -7.37 13.56 1.70
C ILE A 144 -7.00 14.63 2.73
N THR A 145 -6.10 15.54 2.38
CA THR A 145 -5.69 16.65 3.25
C THR A 145 -6.88 17.56 3.54
N LEU A 146 -7.61 18.02 2.52
CA LEU A 146 -8.77 18.90 2.66
C LEU A 146 -9.95 18.23 3.37
N GLU A 147 -10.18 16.93 3.13
CA GLU A 147 -11.21 16.17 3.85
C GLU A 147 -10.89 15.99 5.34
N THR A 148 -9.62 15.95 5.70
CA THR A 148 -9.18 15.76 7.10
C THR A 148 -9.09 17.08 7.82
N CYS A 149 -8.45 18.06 7.19
CA CYS A 149 -8.24 19.39 7.73
C CYS A 149 -8.52 20.42 6.63
N PRO A 150 -9.77 20.92 6.51
CA PRO A 150 -10.12 21.90 5.48
C PRO A 150 -9.35 23.22 5.55
N ASN A 151 -8.78 23.53 6.73
CA ASN A 151 -8.00 24.73 6.96
C ASN A 151 -6.51 24.56 6.65
N ALA A 152 -6.05 23.34 6.34
CA ALA A 152 -4.66 23.10 5.97
C ALA A 152 -4.26 23.90 4.72
N GLU A 153 -3.00 24.31 4.66
CA GLU A 153 -2.42 24.87 3.44
C GLU A 153 -1.56 23.81 2.75
N PHE A 154 -1.72 23.68 1.44
CA PHE A 154 -1.07 22.67 0.62
C PHE A 154 -0.28 23.36 -0.48
N ILE A 155 1.03 23.13 -0.51
CA ILE A 155 1.96 23.85 -1.38
C ILE A 155 2.79 22.84 -2.17
N PRO A 156 2.71 22.83 -3.52
CA PRO A 156 3.66 22.07 -4.33
C PRO A 156 5.09 22.56 -4.05
N ALA A 157 5.96 21.65 -3.60
CA ALA A 157 7.29 21.99 -3.12
C ALA A 157 8.26 22.22 -4.29
N HIS A 158 9.22 23.15 -4.08
CA HIS A 158 10.37 23.44 -4.95
C HIS A 158 10.17 23.12 -6.44
N ILE A 159 9.17 23.76 -7.06
CA ILE A 159 8.48 23.29 -8.28
C ILE A 159 9.37 23.11 -9.53
N TRP A 160 10.59 23.63 -9.52
CA TRP A 160 11.55 23.57 -10.63
C TRP A 160 12.72 22.60 -10.44
N THR A 161 12.88 22.04 -9.24
CA THR A 161 13.95 21.07 -8.98
C THR A 161 13.85 19.93 -10.02
N PRO A 162 14.94 19.55 -10.72
CA PRO A 162 14.82 18.63 -11.85
C PRO A 162 14.08 17.33 -11.53
N HIS A 163 14.30 16.81 -10.31
CA HIS A 163 13.66 15.63 -9.75
C HIS A 163 12.67 16.03 -8.65
N PHE A 164 11.63 15.24 -8.45
CA PHE A 164 10.69 15.35 -7.33
C PHE A 164 9.88 16.67 -7.26
N ALA A 165 9.86 17.45 -8.33
CA ALA A 165 9.10 18.70 -8.42
C ALA A 165 8.00 18.63 -9.47
N MET A 166 6.97 19.46 -9.36
CA MET A 166 5.85 19.48 -10.31
C MET A 166 6.31 19.78 -11.75
N PHE A 167 7.03 20.89 -11.97
CA PHE A 167 7.53 21.30 -13.29
C PHE A 167 8.95 20.80 -13.59
N GLY A 168 9.56 20.05 -12.67
CA GLY A 168 10.85 19.42 -12.86
C GLY A 168 10.90 18.59 -14.15
N ALA A 169 12.03 18.64 -14.85
CA ALA A 169 12.20 18.02 -16.17
C ALA A 169 11.91 16.50 -16.17
N PHE A 170 12.07 15.81 -15.04
CA PHE A 170 11.81 14.37 -14.93
C PHE A 170 10.38 14.03 -14.48
N SER A 171 9.70 14.93 -13.81
CA SER A 171 8.29 14.77 -13.46
C SER A 171 7.41 15.12 -14.64
N GLY A 172 7.71 16.23 -15.32
CA GLY A 172 7.22 16.56 -16.66
C GLY A 172 5.76 16.96 -16.74
N PHE A 173 5.17 17.54 -15.69
CA PHE A 173 3.90 18.25 -15.84
C PHE A 173 4.17 19.59 -16.54
N ASP A 174 3.30 19.95 -17.47
CA ASP A 174 3.40 21.23 -18.20
C ASP A 174 2.45 22.29 -17.61
N SER A 175 1.50 21.88 -16.75
CA SER A 175 0.60 22.78 -16.02
C SER A 175 0.18 22.28 -14.63
N ILE A 176 -0.35 23.20 -13.81
CA ILE A 176 -0.87 22.89 -12.46
C ILE A 176 -2.13 22.02 -12.58
N GLU A 177 -2.98 22.29 -13.56
CA GLU A 177 -4.20 21.55 -13.88
C GLU A 177 -3.90 20.08 -14.20
N GLU A 178 -2.81 19.78 -14.90
CA GLU A 178 -2.43 18.39 -15.15
C GLU A 178 -2.08 17.62 -13.87
N CYS A 179 -1.60 18.32 -12.82
CA CYS A 179 -1.21 17.74 -11.54
C CYS A 179 -2.41 17.63 -10.58
N PHE A 180 -3.25 18.65 -10.47
CA PHE A 180 -4.31 18.74 -9.45
C PHE A 180 -5.76 18.64 -9.98
N ASP A 181 -5.96 18.64 -11.30
CA ASP A 181 -7.27 18.48 -11.96
C ASP A 181 -8.38 19.39 -11.37
N ASP A 182 -9.46 18.79 -10.86
CA ASP A 182 -10.60 19.47 -10.27
C ASP A 182 -10.26 20.24 -8.98
N LEU A 183 -9.12 19.93 -8.36
CA LEU A 183 -8.68 20.55 -7.11
C LEU A 183 -7.64 21.66 -7.31
N THR A 184 -7.27 22.00 -8.54
CA THR A 184 -6.39 23.15 -8.83
C THR A 184 -6.82 24.46 -8.14
N PRO A 185 -8.12 24.81 -8.03
CA PRO A 185 -8.56 26.02 -7.33
C PRO A 185 -8.19 26.09 -5.83
N TYR A 186 -7.74 24.98 -5.22
CA TYR A 186 -7.29 24.91 -3.83
C TYR A 186 -5.77 25.07 -3.68
N ILE A 187 -5.03 25.21 -4.78
CA ILE A 187 -3.62 25.58 -4.77
C ILE A 187 -3.55 27.11 -4.80
N HIS A 188 -3.06 27.73 -3.74
CA HIS A 188 -2.95 29.18 -3.63
C HIS A 188 -1.51 29.69 -3.68
N ALA A 189 -0.55 28.80 -3.45
CA ALA A 189 0.87 29.12 -3.44
C ALA A 189 1.69 27.97 -4.03
N VAL A 190 2.88 28.31 -4.52
CA VAL A 190 3.89 27.36 -4.98
C VAL A 190 5.24 27.74 -4.41
N GLU A 191 6.03 26.75 -4.03
CA GLU A 191 7.38 26.98 -3.53
C GLU A 191 8.39 27.01 -4.68
N THR A 192 9.14 28.12 -4.80
CA THR A 192 10.15 28.31 -5.84
C THR A 192 11.31 27.34 -5.69
N GLY A 193 11.83 27.25 -4.46
CA GLY A 193 12.98 26.44 -4.05
C GLY A 193 14.31 26.93 -4.63
N LEU A 194 15.41 26.39 -4.08
CA LEU A 194 16.82 26.76 -4.35
C LEU A 194 17.28 26.76 -5.82
N SER A 195 16.46 26.27 -6.74
CA SER A 195 16.77 26.16 -8.17
C SER A 195 16.13 27.26 -9.03
N SER A 196 15.25 28.09 -8.47
CA SER A 196 14.59 29.18 -9.19
C SER A 196 14.36 30.40 -8.31
N ASP A 197 14.17 31.56 -8.93
CA ASP A 197 13.82 32.80 -8.23
C ASP A 197 12.53 33.42 -8.80
N PRO A 198 11.96 34.47 -8.17
CA PRO A 198 10.76 35.12 -8.68
C PRO A 198 10.89 35.63 -10.12
N PRO A 199 12.00 36.27 -10.55
CA PRO A 199 12.22 36.62 -11.96
C PRO A 199 12.09 35.46 -12.95
N MET A 200 12.60 34.27 -12.63
CA MET A 200 12.41 33.07 -13.46
C MET A 200 10.92 32.70 -13.54
N ASN A 201 10.24 32.69 -12.39
CA ASN A 201 8.83 32.29 -12.26
C ASN A 201 7.85 33.27 -12.92
N TRP A 202 8.12 34.58 -12.86
CA TRP A 202 7.29 35.62 -13.48
C TRP A 202 7.13 35.48 -15.00
N ARG A 203 8.04 34.71 -15.62
CA ARG A 203 8.02 34.41 -17.05
C ARG A 203 6.92 33.43 -17.46
N VAL A 204 6.27 32.78 -16.49
CA VAL A 204 5.30 31.71 -16.71
C VAL A 204 3.92 32.18 -16.22
N SER A 205 3.07 32.64 -17.12
CA SER A 205 1.78 33.27 -16.75
C SER A 205 0.81 32.39 -15.99
N GLN A 206 0.91 31.05 -16.09
CA GLN A 206 0.06 30.13 -15.34
C GLN A 206 0.30 30.19 -13.82
N LEU A 207 1.44 30.76 -13.38
CA LEU A 207 1.73 31.01 -11.98
C LEU A 207 1.12 32.33 -11.47
N ASP A 208 0.54 33.15 -12.37
CA ASP A 208 -0.11 34.39 -11.97
C ASP A 208 -1.29 34.11 -11.02
N GLY A 209 -1.42 34.93 -9.98
CA GLY A 209 -2.47 34.79 -8.98
C GLY A 209 -2.14 33.82 -7.84
N LEU A 210 -1.05 33.06 -7.96
CA LEU A 210 -0.49 32.28 -6.86
C LEU A 210 0.57 33.08 -6.12
N THR A 211 0.69 32.85 -4.82
CA THR A 211 1.79 33.39 -4.01
C THR A 211 3.05 32.54 -4.26
N LEU A 212 4.14 33.18 -4.68
CA LEU A 212 5.45 32.56 -4.74
C LEU A 212 6.05 32.58 -3.33
N VAL A 213 6.10 31.42 -2.68
CA VAL A 213 6.73 31.24 -1.36
C VAL A 213 8.14 30.67 -1.54
N SER A 214 9.02 30.97 -0.59
CA SER A 214 10.43 30.57 -0.67
C SER A 214 10.90 30.05 0.68
N HIS A 215 11.38 28.81 0.72
CA HIS A 215 11.73 28.11 1.95
C HIS A 215 13.02 27.31 1.81
N SER A 216 13.73 27.13 2.93
CA SER A 216 15.12 26.70 2.88
C SER A 216 15.35 25.23 2.52
N ASP A 217 14.34 24.36 2.65
CA ASP A 217 14.48 22.90 2.62
C ASP A 217 15.68 22.46 3.50
N ALA A 218 15.68 22.94 4.75
CA ALA A 218 16.81 22.78 5.65
C ALA A 218 16.96 21.33 6.12
N HIS A 219 18.04 20.69 5.68
CA HIS A 219 18.48 19.38 6.16
C HIS A 219 19.42 19.47 7.39
N SER A 220 19.67 20.69 7.89
CA SER A 220 20.43 20.92 9.12
C SER A 220 20.06 22.29 9.70
N PRO A 221 20.06 22.47 11.03
CA PRO A 221 19.68 23.74 11.65
C PRO A 221 20.50 24.96 11.16
N ALA A 222 21.79 24.77 10.85
CA ALA A 222 22.65 25.84 10.35
C ALA A 222 22.25 26.35 8.95
N LYS A 223 21.46 25.57 8.19
CA LYS A 223 20.98 25.90 6.85
C LYS A 223 19.57 26.52 6.84
N LEU A 224 18.96 26.74 8.01
CA LEU A 224 17.72 27.52 8.12
C LEU A 224 17.86 28.91 7.49
N GLY A 225 16.81 29.36 6.83
CA GLY A 225 16.74 30.69 6.21
C GLY A 225 17.72 30.90 5.05
N ARG A 226 18.11 29.85 4.33
CA ARG A 226 18.69 30.05 2.97
C ARG A 226 17.69 30.74 2.05
N GLU A 227 16.43 30.39 2.25
CA GLU A 227 15.25 30.96 1.64
C GLU A 227 14.21 31.14 2.74
N ALA A 228 13.40 32.20 2.65
CA ALA A 228 12.38 32.51 3.65
C ALA A 228 11.36 33.52 3.13
N ASP A 229 10.17 33.52 3.72
CA ASP A 229 9.11 34.49 3.45
C ASP A 229 9.17 35.67 4.40
N ILE A 230 8.71 36.84 3.94
CA ILE A 230 8.55 38.06 4.75
C ILE A 230 7.06 38.37 4.85
N LEU A 231 6.52 38.31 6.07
CA LEU A 231 5.09 38.48 6.36
C LEU A 231 4.85 39.73 7.21
N ASP A 232 3.95 40.60 6.79
CA ASP A 232 3.46 41.77 7.53
C ASP A 232 2.04 41.55 8.05
N THR A 233 1.92 40.54 8.91
CA THR A 233 0.70 40.20 9.64
C THR A 233 1.00 40.07 11.14
N GLY A 234 -0.03 39.81 11.93
CA GLY A 234 0.10 39.24 13.27
C GLY A 234 0.59 37.80 13.23
N LEU A 235 1.15 37.35 14.35
CA LEU A 235 1.77 36.03 14.50
C LEU A 235 0.70 35.01 14.91
N SER A 236 -0.05 34.51 13.93
CA SER A 236 -1.03 33.43 14.10
C SER A 236 -1.08 32.55 12.87
N TYR A 237 -1.55 31.31 13.02
CA TYR A 237 -1.75 30.41 11.89
C TYR A 237 -2.74 30.99 10.89
N THR A 238 -3.87 31.50 11.36
CA THR A 238 -4.93 32.05 10.50
C THR A 238 -4.43 33.19 9.62
N GLU A 239 -3.75 34.18 10.21
CA GLU A 239 -3.26 35.33 9.44
C GLU A 239 -2.10 34.95 8.50
N MET A 240 -1.25 34.01 8.89
CA MET A 240 -0.20 33.47 8.01
C MET A 240 -0.79 32.78 6.78
N VAL A 241 -1.76 31.87 6.97
CA VAL A 241 -2.41 31.16 5.87
C VAL A 241 -3.20 32.13 4.99
N GLU A 242 -3.90 33.11 5.56
CA GLU A 242 -4.58 34.15 4.77
C GLU A 242 -3.59 34.94 3.91
N ALA A 243 -2.40 35.26 4.44
CA ALA A 243 -1.36 35.94 3.68
C ALA A 243 -0.82 35.09 2.53
N ILE A 244 -0.61 33.79 2.75
CA ILE A 244 -0.20 32.85 1.70
C ILE A 244 -1.31 32.72 0.63
N ARG A 245 -2.57 32.58 1.04
CA ARG A 245 -3.70 32.36 0.12
C ARG A 245 -4.06 33.56 -0.73
N THR A 246 -3.94 34.76 -0.18
CA THR A 246 -4.45 35.99 -0.80
C THR A 246 -3.35 36.95 -1.25
N GLY A 247 -2.12 36.76 -0.78
CA GLY A 247 -1.01 37.70 -0.94
C GLY A 247 -1.15 38.98 -0.10
N ASN A 248 -2.22 39.15 0.69
CA ASN A 248 -2.40 40.29 1.59
C ASN A 248 -1.60 40.08 2.87
N GLY A 249 -0.70 41.01 3.22
CA GLY A 249 0.26 40.79 4.29
C GLY A 249 1.50 40.01 3.86
N PHE A 250 1.49 39.34 2.70
CA PHE A 250 2.72 38.78 2.11
C PHE A 250 3.57 39.90 1.51
N SER A 251 4.74 40.16 2.09
CA SER A 251 5.57 41.33 1.76
C SER A 251 6.68 41.04 0.77
N GLY A 252 7.08 39.78 0.60
CA GLY A 252 8.14 39.38 -0.32
C GLY A 252 8.90 38.15 0.18
N THR A 253 9.95 37.77 -0.53
CA THR A 253 10.77 36.60 -0.24
C THR A 253 12.25 36.96 -0.08
N ILE A 254 12.98 36.11 0.65
CA ILE A 254 14.42 36.06 0.70
C ILE A 254 14.83 34.85 -0.13
N GLU A 255 15.67 35.06 -1.13
CA GLU A 255 15.99 34.05 -2.14
C GLU A 255 17.46 33.65 -2.10
N PHE A 256 17.73 32.39 -2.40
CA PHE A 256 19.06 31.92 -2.76
C PHE A 256 19.39 32.34 -4.20
N PHE A 257 20.68 32.28 -4.59
CA PHE A 257 21.07 32.50 -5.99
C PHE A 257 20.91 31.21 -6.79
N PRO A 258 19.91 31.07 -7.68
CA PRO A 258 19.69 29.82 -8.41
C PRO A 258 20.87 29.45 -9.31
N GLU A 259 21.69 30.42 -9.73
CA GLU A 259 22.89 30.18 -10.52
C GLU A 259 23.96 29.36 -9.80
N GLU A 260 23.96 29.32 -8.46
CA GLU A 260 24.83 28.40 -7.72
C GLU A 260 24.41 26.94 -7.90
N GLY A 261 23.16 26.69 -8.30
CA GLY A 261 22.63 25.37 -8.56
C GLY A 261 23.46 24.56 -9.56
N LYS A 262 23.68 23.28 -9.25
CA LYS A 262 24.49 22.36 -10.06
C LYS A 262 23.99 22.14 -11.50
N TYR A 263 22.71 22.39 -11.72
CA TYR A 263 21.98 22.13 -12.95
C TYR A 263 21.23 23.39 -13.41
N HIS A 264 21.77 24.58 -13.17
CA HIS A 264 21.09 25.82 -13.54
C HIS A 264 21.05 26.00 -15.07
N LEU A 265 22.22 25.97 -15.73
CA LEU A 265 22.35 26.07 -17.19
C LEU A 265 22.59 24.71 -17.86
N ASP A 266 22.35 24.68 -19.17
CA ASP A 266 22.66 23.52 -20.00
C ASP A 266 24.16 23.33 -20.12
N GLY A 267 24.61 22.08 -20.13
CA GLY A 267 26.03 21.88 -20.32
C GLY A 267 26.52 20.46 -20.47
N HIS A 268 27.83 20.37 -20.63
CA HIS A 268 28.58 19.13 -20.69
C HIS A 268 29.93 19.32 -20.01
N ARG A 269 29.99 18.88 -18.75
CA ARG A 269 31.10 19.06 -17.81
C ARG A 269 32.43 18.65 -18.38
N ASN A 270 32.48 17.44 -18.96
CA ASN A 270 33.71 16.87 -19.51
C ASN A 270 34.31 17.71 -20.66
N CYS A 271 33.52 18.58 -21.29
CA CYS A 271 33.99 19.50 -22.32
C CYS A 271 34.05 20.96 -21.85
N GLY A 272 33.64 21.26 -20.62
CA GLY A 272 33.55 22.63 -20.09
C GLY A 272 32.53 23.51 -20.83
N VAL A 273 31.55 22.92 -21.51
CA VAL A 273 30.51 23.65 -22.24
C VAL A 273 29.38 23.98 -21.28
N CYS A 274 29.06 25.27 -21.17
CA CYS A 274 27.95 25.82 -20.39
C CYS A 274 27.25 26.86 -21.27
N LEU A 275 25.96 26.66 -21.52
CA LEU A 275 25.18 27.41 -22.51
C LEU A 275 23.84 27.83 -21.91
N THR A 276 23.36 28.99 -22.34
CA THR A 276 21.96 29.38 -22.10
C THR A 276 21.01 28.46 -22.89
N PRO A 277 19.73 28.34 -22.49
CA PRO A 277 18.76 27.51 -23.22
C PRO A 277 18.65 27.87 -24.70
N VAL A 278 18.67 29.17 -25.01
CA VAL A 278 18.62 29.68 -26.38
C VAL A 278 19.85 29.23 -27.18
N GLU A 279 21.05 29.34 -26.62
CA GLU A 279 22.28 28.88 -27.26
C GLU A 279 22.31 27.36 -27.46
N ALA A 280 21.83 26.60 -26.48
CA ALA A 280 21.74 25.14 -26.56
C ALA A 280 20.75 24.70 -27.65
N ALA A 281 19.58 25.34 -27.72
CA ALA A 281 18.56 25.07 -28.73
C ALA A 281 19.07 25.39 -30.15
N GLU A 282 19.82 26.49 -30.33
CA GLU A 282 20.48 26.82 -31.61
C GLU A 282 21.48 25.74 -32.08
N LEU A 283 22.04 24.97 -31.15
CA LEU A 283 22.95 23.84 -31.40
C LEU A 283 22.22 22.48 -31.42
N GLY A 284 20.89 22.46 -31.34
CA GLY A 284 20.08 21.24 -31.32
C GLY A 284 20.26 20.41 -30.05
N ASN A 285 20.58 21.04 -28.91
CA ASN A 285 20.86 20.42 -27.61
C ASN A 285 22.01 19.41 -27.65
N ILE A 286 23.00 19.65 -28.53
CA ILE A 286 24.18 18.82 -28.72
C ILE A 286 25.44 19.61 -28.37
N CYS A 287 26.35 18.97 -27.66
CA CYS A 287 27.65 19.53 -27.31
C CYS A 287 28.48 19.78 -28.58
N PRO A 288 28.92 21.03 -28.83
CA PRO A 288 29.68 21.38 -30.05
C PRO A 288 31.10 20.79 -30.04
N VAL A 289 31.58 20.27 -28.91
CA VAL A 289 32.92 19.70 -28.75
C VAL A 289 32.94 18.20 -29.04
N CYS A 290 32.00 17.44 -28.48
CA CYS A 290 32.02 15.98 -28.54
C CYS A 290 30.84 15.35 -29.30
N GLY A 291 29.84 16.13 -29.71
CA GLY A 291 28.66 15.63 -30.42
C GLY A 291 27.65 14.84 -29.57
N LYS A 292 27.86 14.72 -28.26
CA LYS A 292 26.90 14.10 -27.33
C LYS A 292 25.80 15.09 -26.94
N LYS A 293 24.65 14.60 -26.45
CA LYS A 293 23.59 15.46 -25.90
C LYS A 293 24.10 16.27 -24.71
N LEU A 294 23.61 17.50 -24.57
CA LEU A 294 23.81 18.33 -23.38
C LEU A 294 22.92 17.83 -22.23
N THR A 295 23.39 17.98 -21.00
CA THR A 295 22.55 17.89 -19.81
C THR A 295 21.70 19.15 -19.75
N ILE A 296 20.37 18.99 -19.68
CA ILE A 296 19.40 20.09 -19.66
C ILE A 296 19.32 20.67 -18.24
N GLY A 297 19.42 21.99 -18.14
CA GLY A 297 19.34 22.75 -16.91
C GLY A 297 17.92 23.20 -16.54
N VAL A 298 17.77 23.72 -15.33
CA VAL A 298 16.50 24.24 -14.80
C VAL A 298 16.02 25.45 -15.60
N GLU A 299 16.93 26.36 -15.98
CA GLU A 299 16.57 27.54 -16.80
C GLU A 299 15.99 27.13 -18.16
N HIS A 300 16.42 25.98 -18.72
CA HIS A 300 15.84 25.46 -19.97
C HIS A 300 14.41 25.00 -19.77
N ARG A 301 14.12 24.33 -18.66
CA ARG A 301 12.76 23.89 -18.34
C ARG A 301 11.83 25.08 -18.08
N VAL A 302 12.35 26.14 -17.45
CA VAL A 302 11.63 27.42 -17.32
C VAL A 302 11.38 28.02 -18.70
N GLU A 303 12.39 28.07 -19.58
CA GLU A 303 12.27 28.58 -20.95
C GLU A 303 11.21 27.84 -21.77
N GLU A 304 11.11 26.50 -21.62
CA GLU A 304 10.10 25.68 -22.30
C GLU A 304 8.66 26.06 -21.93
N LEU A 305 8.43 26.41 -20.65
CA LEU A 305 7.10 26.76 -20.15
C LEU A 305 6.83 28.27 -20.15
N ALA A 306 7.87 29.09 -20.30
CA ALA A 306 7.76 30.54 -20.29
C ALA A 306 7.00 31.05 -21.51
N ASP A 307 5.98 31.88 -21.26
CA ASP A 307 5.23 32.60 -22.28
C ASP A 307 5.58 34.10 -22.33
N ARG A 308 6.56 34.52 -21.51
CA ARG A 308 7.06 35.89 -21.41
C ARG A 308 8.60 35.94 -21.51
N PRO A 309 9.14 37.05 -22.04
CA PRO A 309 10.59 37.19 -22.20
C PRO A 309 11.33 37.27 -20.85
N ALA A 310 12.60 36.86 -20.86
CA ALA A 310 13.49 37.05 -19.71
C ALA A 310 13.56 38.52 -19.29
N GLY A 311 13.54 38.77 -17.97
CA GLY A 311 13.51 40.11 -17.39
C GLY A 311 12.12 40.77 -17.35
N TYR A 312 11.05 40.05 -17.70
CA TYR A 312 9.68 40.52 -17.48
C TYR A 312 9.41 40.75 -15.99
N HIS A 313 8.72 41.86 -15.67
CA HIS A 313 8.34 42.21 -14.31
C HIS A 313 6.82 42.44 -14.25
N PRO A 314 6.05 41.59 -13.54
CA PRO A 314 4.61 41.75 -13.41
C PRO A 314 4.22 43.03 -12.66
N SER A 315 3.08 43.62 -13.00
CA SER A 315 2.52 44.75 -12.25
C SER A 315 2.02 44.26 -10.89
N GLY A 316 2.59 44.77 -9.79
CA GLY A 316 2.22 44.36 -8.44
C GLY A 316 2.97 43.12 -7.92
N ALA A 317 4.02 42.66 -8.61
CA ALA A 317 4.91 41.62 -8.11
C ALA A 317 5.48 42.00 -6.75
N LYS A 318 5.50 41.03 -5.83
CA LYS A 318 6.11 41.21 -4.51
C LYS A 318 7.64 41.31 -4.65
N PRO A 319 8.31 42.16 -3.86
CA PRO A 319 9.76 42.26 -3.90
C PRO A 319 10.40 40.96 -3.42
N TYR A 320 11.66 40.76 -3.82
CA TYR A 320 12.51 39.67 -3.34
C TYR A 320 13.90 40.20 -3.03
N GLU A 321 14.61 39.53 -2.12
CA GLU A 321 15.98 39.86 -1.72
C GLU A 321 16.90 38.65 -1.91
N SER A 322 17.79 38.67 -2.90
CA SER A 322 18.80 37.60 -3.05
C SER A 322 19.92 37.76 -2.02
N LEU A 323 20.03 36.82 -1.09
CA LEU A 323 21.02 36.83 -0.02
C LEU A 323 21.93 35.61 -0.08
N VAL A 324 23.07 35.72 0.61
CA VAL A 324 24.02 34.63 0.85
C VAL A 324 24.20 34.54 2.37
N PRO A 325 24.24 33.33 2.96
CA PRO A 325 24.49 33.17 4.40
C PRO A 325 25.72 33.96 4.87
N LEU A 326 25.63 34.60 6.05
CA LEU A 326 26.69 35.49 6.53
C LEU A 326 28.09 34.83 6.61
N PRO A 327 28.24 33.55 7.02
CA PRO A 327 29.54 32.87 6.94
C PRO A 327 30.13 32.83 5.53
N GLU A 328 29.30 32.66 4.51
CA GLU A 328 29.69 32.63 3.10
C GLU A 328 30.04 34.04 2.60
N VAL A 329 29.32 35.08 3.05
CA VAL A 329 29.68 36.49 2.80
C VAL A 329 31.03 36.84 3.43
N ILE A 330 31.29 36.43 4.67
CA ILE A 330 32.58 36.64 5.36
C ILE A 330 33.70 35.95 4.58
N ALA A 331 33.48 34.70 4.17
CA ALA A 331 34.44 33.93 3.37
C ALA A 331 34.76 34.60 2.04
N ALA A 332 33.72 34.93 1.25
CA ALA A 332 33.85 35.61 -0.03
C ALA A 332 34.52 36.99 0.09
N SER A 333 34.36 37.66 1.23
CA SER A 333 34.95 38.98 1.48
C SER A 333 36.38 38.93 2.03
N THR A 334 36.82 37.80 2.58
CA THR A 334 38.14 37.67 3.22
C THR A 334 39.09 36.72 2.49
N GLY A 335 38.60 36.00 1.48
CA GLY A 335 39.34 34.96 0.77
C GLY A 335 39.53 33.67 1.60
N ALA A 336 38.81 33.54 2.73
CA ALA A 336 38.81 32.35 3.57
C ALA A 336 37.71 31.37 3.15
N SER A 337 37.70 30.16 3.73
CA SER A 337 36.57 29.22 3.60
C SER A 337 35.44 29.56 4.57
N ALA A 338 34.17 29.36 4.18
CA ALA A 338 32.99 29.54 5.03
C ALA A 338 33.02 28.67 6.29
N THR A 339 33.64 27.49 6.20
CA THR A 339 33.78 26.54 7.31
C THR A 339 35.04 26.75 8.15
N SER A 340 35.87 27.75 7.82
CA SER A 340 37.12 27.96 8.54
C SER A 340 36.86 28.44 9.97
N LYS A 341 37.67 27.97 10.94
CA LYS A 341 37.58 28.40 12.34
C LYS A 341 37.58 29.92 12.48
N LYS A 342 38.42 30.62 11.70
CA LYS A 342 38.48 32.09 11.70
C LYS A 342 37.20 32.74 11.20
N THR A 343 36.57 32.17 10.17
CA THR A 343 35.28 32.65 9.65
C THR A 343 34.18 32.48 10.68
N LEU A 344 34.11 31.29 11.32
CA LEU A 344 33.12 31.00 12.35
C LEU A 344 33.32 31.86 13.60
N GLU A 345 34.54 32.02 14.10
CA GLU A 345 34.84 32.93 15.21
C GLU A 345 34.42 34.38 14.89
N LYS A 346 34.65 34.81 13.66
CA LYS A 346 34.24 36.14 13.20
C LYS A 346 32.71 36.25 13.10
N TYR A 347 32.03 35.22 12.61
CA TYR A 347 30.58 35.12 12.58
C TYR A 347 29.98 35.24 13.99
N GLU A 348 30.47 34.47 14.97
CA GLU A 348 30.05 34.59 16.38
C GLU A 348 30.25 36.00 16.94
N ASN A 349 31.38 36.62 16.63
CA ASN A 349 31.71 37.97 17.08
C ASN A 349 30.76 39.03 16.51
N ILE A 350 30.39 38.90 15.24
CA ILE A 350 29.44 39.80 14.59
C ILE A 350 28.04 39.62 15.19
N LEU A 351 27.57 38.39 15.38
CA LEU A 351 26.26 38.13 15.96
C LEU A 351 26.12 38.68 17.39
N SER A 352 27.13 38.46 18.23
CA SER A 352 27.12 38.95 19.63
C SER A 352 27.17 40.48 19.74
N LYS A 353 27.65 41.19 18.72
CA LYS A 353 27.73 42.66 18.71
C LYS A 353 26.57 43.34 18.01
N LEU A 354 26.10 42.76 16.90
CA LEU A 354 25.16 43.41 15.98
C LEU A 354 23.79 42.72 15.93
N GLY A 355 23.62 41.59 16.63
CA GLY A 355 22.36 40.85 16.69
C GLY A 355 22.25 39.76 15.61
N PRO A 356 21.02 39.34 15.26
CA PRO A 356 20.79 38.21 14.37
C PRO A 356 21.25 38.40 12.91
N GLU A 357 21.51 37.30 12.22
CA GLU A 357 22.07 37.28 10.85
C GLU A 357 21.26 38.10 9.85
N PHE A 358 19.94 37.92 9.78
CA PHE A 358 19.11 38.65 8.83
C PHE A 358 19.07 40.16 9.12
N HIS A 359 19.10 40.55 10.39
CA HIS A 359 19.20 41.96 10.75
C HIS A 359 20.52 42.55 10.25
N ILE A 360 21.64 41.84 10.41
CA ILE A 360 22.95 42.23 9.89
C ILE A 360 22.97 42.31 8.37
N LEU A 361 22.45 41.32 7.67
CA LEU A 361 22.49 41.25 6.22
C LEU A 361 21.58 42.30 5.56
N ARG A 362 20.48 42.69 6.20
CA ARG A 362 19.42 43.50 5.57
C ARG A 362 19.34 44.93 6.11
N GLU A 363 19.42 45.10 7.43
CA GLU A 363 19.00 46.33 8.11
C GLU A 363 20.16 47.11 8.74
N THR A 364 21.14 46.43 9.34
CA THR A 364 22.21 47.09 10.10
C THR A 364 22.98 48.11 9.25
N PRO A 365 23.25 49.34 9.73
CA PRO A 365 24.02 50.34 9.00
C PRO A 365 25.42 49.84 8.63
N ILE A 366 25.88 50.18 7.42
CA ILE A 366 27.17 49.72 6.87
C ILE A 366 28.34 50.19 7.75
N GLU A 367 28.23 51.36 8.36
CA GLU A 367 29.26 51.92 9.26
C GLU A 367 29.41 51.13 10.56
N GLU A 368 28.33 50.51 11.06
CA GLU A 368 28.36 49.65 12.24
C GLU A 368 28.94 48.28 11.92
N ILE A 369 28.57 47.74 10.75
CA ILE A 369 29.16 46.51 10.19
C ILE A 369 30.67 46.69 10.01
N GLU A 370 31.12 47.83 9.48
CA GLU A 370 32.54 48.12 9.31
C GLU A 370 33.30 48.12 10.64
N LYS A 371 32.72 48.73 11.69
CA LYS A 371 33.34 48.74 13.03
C LYS A 371 33.44 47.34 13.64
N ALA A 372 32.44 46.48 13.42
CA ALA A 372 32.42 45.15 14.02
C ALA A 372 33.19 44.09 13.20
N ALA A 373 33.10 44.15 11.87
CA ALA A 373 33.55 43.11 10.94
C ALA A 373 34.71 43.56 10.02
N GLY A 374 35.04 44.86 9.99
CA GLY A 374 36.07 45.43 9.13
C GLY A 374 35.60 45.78 7.71
N PRO A 375 36.44 46.49 6.94
CA PRO A 375 36.06 47.11 5.67
C PRO A 375 35.69 46.11 4.57
N CYS A 376 36.36 44.95 4.49
CA CYS A 376 36.07 43.96 3.46
C CYS A 376 34.67 43.34 3.62
N VAL A 377 34.27 42.96 4.85
CA VAL A 377 32.96 42.35 5.11
C VAL A 377 31.84 43.38 4.94
N SER A 378 32.08 44.62 5.40
CA SER A 378 31.19 45.77 5.18
C SER A 378 30.93 46.01 3.68
N GLU A 379 32.00 46.03 2.87
CA GLU A 379 31.87 46.18 1.41
C GLU A 379 31.16 44.99 0.77
N GLY A 380 31.43 43.77 1.21
CA GLY A 380 30.75 42.56 0.74
C GLY A 380 29.24 42.63 0.96
N ILE A 381 28.80 42.98 2.17
CA ILE A 381 27.37 43.16 2.50
C ILE A 381 26.78 44.33 1.70
N ARG A 382 27.50 45.44 1.55
CA ARG A 382 27.04 46.58 0.73
C ARG A 382 26.79 46.18 -0.73
N ARG A 383 27.68 45.39 -1.33
CA ARG A 383 27.53 44.89 -2.70
C ARG A 383 26.38 43.89 -2.83
N LEU A 384 26.24 42.99 -1.86
CA LEU A 384 25.13 42.04 -1.79
C LEU A 384 23.78 42.77 -1.77
N ARG A 385 23.60 43.74 -0.86
CA ARG A 385 22.37 44.57 -0.77
C ARG A 385 22.06 45.37 -2.05
N GLN A 386 23.10 45.70 -2.83
CA GLN A 386 22.95 46.42 -4.10
C GLN A 386 22.78 45.50 -5.32
N GLY A 387 22.77 44.17 -5.13
CA GLY A 387 22.76 43.18 -6.21
C GLY A 387 24.03 43.19 -7.08
N LYS A 388 25.12 43.83 -6.62
CA LYS A 388 26.39 43.94 -7.34
C LYS A 388 27.24 42.69 -7.09
N VAL A 389 26.77 41.56 -7.60
CA VAL A 389 27.41 40.25 -7.44
C VAL A 389 27.91 39.71 -8.78
N SER A 390 29.07 39.08 -8.79
CA SER A 390 29.57 38.35 -9.96
C SER A 390 29.06 36.92 -9.92
N ARG A 391 28.42 36.46 -11.01
CA ARG A 391 27.77 35.15 -11.09
C ARG A 391 28.44 34.28 -12.15
N ARG A 392 28.80 33.06 -11.78
CA ARG A 392 29.14 31.99 -12.72
C ARG A 392 28.18 30.84 -12.47
N ALA A 393 27.29 30.58 -13.42
CA ALA A 393 26.28 29.53 -13.28
C ALA A 393 26.88 28.12 -13.24
N GLY A 394 26.25 27.25 -12.45
CA GLY A 394 26.50 25.82 -12.45
C GLY A 394 25.84 25.11 -13.63
N PHE A 395 26.39 23.96 -14.00
CA PHE A 395 25.92 23.12 -15.12
C PHE A 395 26.42 21.69 -14.97
N ASP A 396 25.66 20.73 -15.51
CA ASP A 396 26.01 19.31 -15.58
C ASP A 396 26.61 18.75 -14.27
N GLY A 397 26.00 19.12 -13.14
CA GLY A 397 26.33 18.68 -11.80
C GLY A 397 27.48 19.45 -11.10
N GLU A 398 28.05 20.48 -11.72
CA GLU A 398 29.02 21.41 -11.10
C GLU A 398 28.30 22.62 -10.50
N TYR A 399 28.60 22.95 -9.24
CA TYR A 399 28.04 24.15 -8.60
C TYR A 399 28.53 25.43 -9.29
N GLY A 400 27.65 26.42 -9.33
CA GLY A 400 28.03 27.79 -9.67
C GLY A 400 28.83 28.46 -8.57
N VAL A 401 29.27 29.69 -8.84
CA VAL A 401 30.05 30.50 -7.90
C VAL A 401 29.52 31.93 -7.91
N ILE A 402 29.15 32.40 -6.72
CA ILE A 402 28.87 33.83 -6.46
C ILE A 402 30.09 34.45 -5.81
N SER A 403 30.51 35.60 -6.32
CA SER A 403 31.67 36.34 -5.81
C SER A 403 31.33 37.81 -5.56
N LEU A 404 31.72 38.32 -4.39
CA LEU A 404 31.45 39.70 -3.96
C LEU A 404 32.63 40.64 -4.21
N LEU A 405 33.85 40.15 -3.95
CA LEU A 405 35.10 40.90 -4.08
C LEU A 405 36.13 40.09 -4.88
N THR A 406 36.96 40.77 -5.65
CA THR A 406 38.14 40.17 -6.28
C THR A 406 39.31 40.10 -5.29
N PRO A 407 40.28 39.19 -5.47
CA PRO A 407 41.47 39.12 -4.61
C PRO A 407 42.23 40.45 -4.49
N SER A 408 42.34 41.20 -5.59
CA SER A 408 43.01 42.51 -5.58
C SER A 408 42.25 43.57 -4.76
N GLU A 409 40.92 43.55 -4.77
CA GLU A 409 40.11 44.44 -3.94
C GLU A 409 40.23 44.09 -2.45
N ILE A 410 40.30 42.79 -2.11
CA ILE A 410 40.51 42.33 -0.73
C ILE A 410 41.86 42.82 -0.19
N GLU A 411 42.93 42.76 -0.98
CA GLU A 411 44.25 43.28 -0.60
C GLU A 411 44.25 44.80 -0.39
N GLN A 412 43.60 45.55 -1.28
CA GLN A 412 43.47 47.01 -1.20
C GLN A 412 42.70 47.44 0.05
N LEU A 413 41.56 46.80 0.34
CA LEU A 413 40.70 47.11 1.49
C LEU A 413 41.33 46.71 2.83
N ASN A 414 42.22 45.71 2.85
CA ASN A 414 42.99 45.33 4.05
C ASN A 414 44.27 46.15 4.26
N GLY A 415 44.53 47.17 3.44
CA GLY A 415 45.63 48.12 3.64
C GLY A 415 47.03 47.57 3.30
N GLN A 416 47.13 46.46 2.56
CA GLN A 416 48.41 46.01 2.01
C GLN A 416 48.70 46.72 0.68
N MET A 417 49.47 47.81 0.74
CA MET A 417 50.07 48.38 -0.47
C MET A 417 51.18 47.45 -0.98
N SER A 418 50.91 46.68 -2.04
CA SER A 418 51.98 46.08 -2.84
C SER A 418 52.74 47.19 -3.59
N LEU A 419 54.00 47.41 -3.22
CA LEU A 419 54.88 48.45 -3.75
C LEU A 419 55.49 48.10 -5.12
N PHE A 420 54.89 47.16 -5.87
CA PHE A 420 55.28 46.86 -7.25
C PHE A 420 54.04 46.74 -8.13
N GLY A 421 53.88 47.71 -9.04
CA GLY A 421 52.81 47.70 -10.03
C GLY A 421 52.93 46.48 -10.94
N VAL A 422 51.97 45.56 -10.84
CA VAL A 422 51.74 44.55 -11.87
C VAL A 422 50.77 45.18 -12.86
N GLN A 423 51.30 45.55 -14.03
CA GLN A 423 50.49 45.95 -15.18
C GLN A 423 49.52 44.82 -15.52
N SER A 424 48.23 45.15 -15.60
CA SER A 424 47.22 44.28 -16.17
C SER A 424 47.59 43.97 -17.62
N MET A 425 47.82 42.69 -17.92
CA MET A 425 47.97 42.23 -19.29
C MET A 425 46.60 42.24 -19.97
N PRO A 426 46.48 42.76 -21.20
CA PRO A 426 45.21 42.75 -21.93
C PRO A 426 44.86 41.32 -22.32
N ILE A 427 43.66 40.88 -21.91
CA ILE A 427 43.04 39.67 -22.44
C ILE A 427 42.82 39.90 -23.94
N LYS A 428 43.47 39.09 -24.77
CA LYS A 428 43.36 39.13 -26.21
C LYS A 428 41.97 38.64 -26.65
N GLU A 429 41.14 39.57 -27.08
CA GLU A 429 40.12 39.30 -28.10
C GLU A 429 40.81 38.97 -29.43
N LYS A 430 40.62 37.73 -29.91
CA LYS A 430 40.64 37.24 -31.31
C LYS A 430 40.70 35.70 -31.22
N ALA A 431 39.72 34.94 -31.72
CA ALA A 431 39.31 34.94 -33.11
C ALA A 431 37.83 34.57 -33.33
N LYS A 432 36.95 35.57 -33.35
CA LYS A 432 35.79 35.61 -34.25
C LYS A 432 36.28 36.16 -35.59
N ARG A 433 36.69 35.30 -36.52
CA ARG A 433 36.74 35.49 -37.99
C ARG A 433 37.70 34.47 -38.60
N GLU A 434 37.17 33.31 -38.96
CA GLU A 434 37.50 32.57 -40.18
C GLU A 434 36.65 31.29 -40.22
N TYR A 435 35.34 31.44 -40.47
CA TYR A 435 34.54 30.40 -41.11
C TYR A 435 33.25 31.01 -41.67
N LYS A 436 33.43 31.99 -42.56
CA LYS A 436 32.33 32.51 -43.40
C LYS A 436 32.87 32.70 -44.81
N LYS A 437 33.00 31.59 -45.56
CA LYS A 437 32.74 31.51 -47.00
C LYS A 437 32.89 30.09 -47.53
N SER A 438 31.94 29.74 -48.41
CA SER A 438 31.72 28.48 -49.12
C SER A 438 31.24 27.33 -48.20
N VAL A 439 30.05 26.76 -48.35
CA VAL A 439 29.36 26.39 -49.60
C VAL A 439 27.86 26.74 -49.51
N LYS A 440 27.37 27.41 -50.56
CA LYS A 440 25.95 27.55 -50.90
C LYS A 440 25.52 26.35 -51.76
N SER A 441 24.22 26.06 -51.74
CA SER A 441 23.44 25.12 -52.59
C SER A 441 23.62 23.65 -52.22
N VAL A 442 22.56 22.88 -51.97
CA VAL A 442 21.39 22.68 -52.84
C VAL A 442 20.10 22.60 -52.01
N LEU A 443 19.09 23.36 -52.44
CA LEU A 443 17.69 23.11 -52.10
C LEU A 443 17.20 21.92 -52.94
N SER A 444 16.52 20.97 -52.30
CA SER A 444 15.37 20.33 -52.93
C SER A 444 14.23 20.27 -51.91
N GLU A 445 13.26 21.15 -52.13
CA GLU A 445 11.86 20.93 -51.74
C GLU A 445 11.40 19.58 -52.31
N GLN A 446 10.68 18.83 -51.47
CA GLN A 446 9.58 17.89 -51.77
C GLN A 446 9.66 16.68 -50.84
N ALA A 447 8.98 16.78 -49.70
CA ALA A 447 8.00 15.80 -49.22
C ALA A 447 7.54 16.14 -47.80
N SER A 448 7.04 17.36 -47.59
CA SER A 448 6.06 17.65 -46.53
C SER A 448 4.69 17.66 -47.19
N GLU A 449 4.13 16.47 -47.41
CA GLU A 449 2.71 16.22 -47.68
C GLU A 449 2.51 14.70 -47.68
N ILE A 450 2.08 14.17 -46.52
CA ILE A 450 1.19 13.03 -46.24
C ILE A 450 1.32 12.81 -44.72
N ALA A 451 0.72 13.74 -43.96
CA ALA A 451 0.58 13.64 -42.52
C ALA A 451 -0.76 14.25 -42.09
N VAL A 452 -1.83 14.00 -42.84
CA VAL A 452 -3.22 14.22 -42.43
C VAL A 452 -4.09 13.23 -43.23
N ASN A 453 -4.95 12.47 -42.53
CA ASN A 453 -6.00 11.55 -43.02
C ASN A 453 -5.64 10.09 -43.34
N VAL A 454 -5.44 9.26 -42.30
CA VAL A 454 -6.07 7.94 -42.08
C VAL A 454 -5.92 7.70 -40.56
N TYR A 455 -6.93 7.77 -39.68
CA TYR A 455 -8.05 6.86 -39.51
C TYR A 455 -9.22 7.58 -38.81
N LYS A 456 -10.22 7.97 -39.59
CA LYS A 456 -11.61 8.18 -39.13
C LYS A 456 -12.49 7.48 -40.14
N ASP A 457 -12.66 6.17 -39.93
CA ASP A 457 -13.86 5.39 -40.26
C ASP A 457 -13.51 3.90 -40.18
N ALA A 458 -13.70 3.33 -38.99
CA ALA A 458 -13.90 1.90 -38.83
C ALA A 458 -14.85 1.64 -37.65
N SER A 459 -15.94 2.41 -37.56
CA SER A 459 -17.10 2.01 -36.77
C SER A 459 -18.02 1.18 -37.67
N LYS A 460 -17.81 -0.15 -37.66
CA LYS A 460 -18.85 -1.18 -37.83
C LYS A 460 -18.22 -2.59 -37.71
N SER A 461 -18.64 -3.29 -36.65
CA SER A 461 -18.30 -4.66 -36.21
C SER A 461 -16.99 -4.85 -35.41
N GLY A 462 -17.13 -5.33 -34.16
CA GLY A 462 -16.01 -5.63 -33.24
C GLY A 462 -15.08 -6.77 -33.69
N LEU A 463 -15.43 -7.47 -34.78
CA LEU A 463 -14.62 -8.55 -35.37
C LEU A 463 -13.32 -8.06 -36.02
N ALA A 464 -13.23 -6.79 -36.42
CA ALA A 464 -12.05 -6.25 -37.13
C ALA A 464 -10.78 -6.11 -36.26
N ALA A 465 -10.88 -6.19 -34.94
CA ALA A 465 -9.77 -6.02 -34.00
C ALA A 465 -9.22 -7.34 -33.41
N LEU A 466 -9.65 -8.49 -33.95
CA LEU A 466 -9.24 -9.84 -33.56
C LEU A 466 -8.32 -10.44 -34.62
N ASN A 467 -7.34 -11.25 -34.23
CA ASN A 467 -6.54 -12.02 -35.19
C ASN A 467 -7.33 -13.21 -35.76
N MET A 468 -6.75 -13.91 -36.73
CA MET A 468 -7.43 -14.98 -37.47
C MET A 468 -7.93 -16.11 -36.56
N GLU A 469 -7.12 -16.55 -35.60
CA GLU A 469 -7.49 -17.61 -34.66
C GLU A 469 -8.56 -17.17 -33.66
N GLN A 470 -8.50 -15.93 -33.17
CA GLN A 470 -9.52 -15.34 -32.30
C GLN A 470 -10.84 -15.16 -33.05
N GLN A 471 -10.80 -14.70 -34.30
CA GLN A 471 -11.98 -14.61 -35.16
C GLN A 471 -12.60 -16.00 -35.37
N HIS A 472 -11.78 -17.00 -35.69
CA HIS A 472 -12.24 -18.38 -35.85
C HIS A 472 -12.94 -18.89 -34.58
N ALA A 473 -12.34 -18.68 -33.40
CA ALA A 473 -12.95 -19.04 -32.13
C ALA A 473 -14.28 -18.32 -31.87
N VAL A 474 -14.35 -17.02 -32.15
CA VAL A 474 -15.55 -16.20 -31.94
C VAL A 474 -16.67 -16.59 -32.88
N THR A 475 -16.38 -16.99 -34.12
CA THR A 475 -17.40 -17.31 -35.14
C THR A 475 -17.72 -18.80 -35.28
N ALA A 476 -17.00 -19.68 -34.58
CA ALA A 476 -17.19 -21.13 -34.63
C ALA A 476 -18.66 -21.54 -34.44
N SER A 477 -19.15 -22.41 -35.32
CA SER A 477 -20.56 -22.84 -35.36
C SER A 477 -20.79 -24.21 -34.73
N GLU A 478 -19.71 -24.89 -34.37
CA GLU A 478 -19.70 -26.20 -33.76
C GLU A 478 -20.33 -26.15 -32.36
N ARG A 479 -20.98 -27.26 -31.98
CA ARG A 479 -21.68 -27.36 -30.70
C ARG A 479 -20.69 -27.24 -29.52
N VAL A 480 -19.53 -27.87 -29.63
CA VAL A 480 -18.48 -27.82 -28.59
C VAL A 480 -17.22 -27.22 -29.19
N VAL A 481 -16.77 -26.11 -28.62
CA VAL A 481 -15.56 -25.39 -29.04
C VAL A 481 -14.59 -25.33 -27.86
N ALA A 482 -13.40 -25.89 -28.05
CA ALA A 482 -12.31 -25.87 -27.08
C ALA A 482 -11.22 -24.92 -27.57
N VAL A 483 -10.92 -23.87 -26.80
CA VAL A 483 -9.92 -22.86 -27.15
C VAL A 483 -8.72 -22.98 -26.22
N ILE A 484 -7.61 -23.48 -26.76
CA ILE A 484 -6.33 -23.55 -26.05
C ILE A 484 -5.60 -22.22 -26.24
N ALA A 485 -5.45 -21.47 -25.15
CA ALA A 485 -5.03 -20.09 -25.20
C ALA A 485 -3.98 -19.78 -24.13
N GLY A 486 -2.71 -19.75 -24.57
CA GLY A 486 -1.55 -19.46 -23.73
C GLY A 486 -1.63 -18.10 -22.99
N PRO A 487 -0.71 -17.82 -22.06
CA PRO A 487 -0.65 -16.53 -21.39
C PRO A 487 -0.50 -15.40 -22.42
N GLY A 488 -1.18 -14.28 -22.20
CA GLY A 488 -1.10 -13.10 -23.07
C GLY A 488 -1.70 -13.26 -24.48
N THR A 489 -2.39 -14.36 -24.80
CA THR A 489 -2.99 -14.59 -26.12
C THR A 489 -4.39 -13.98 -26.31
N GLY A 490 -4.92 -13.34 -25.26
CA GLY A 490 -6.20 -12.64 -25.30
C GLY A 490 -7.42 -13.48 -24.92
N LYS A 491 -7.29 -14.52 -24.07
CA LYS A 491 -8.39 -15.36 -23.54
C LYS A 491 -9.68 -14.59 -23.24
N THR A 492 -9.58 -13.65 -22.30
CA THR A 492 -10.71 -12.84 -21.85
C THR A 492 -11.30 -12.00 -22.99
N LYS A 493 -10.46 -11.45 -23.88
CA LYS A 493 -10.91 -10.69 -25.05
C LYS A 493 -11.71 -11.57 -26.02
N THR A 494 -11.23 -12.80 -26.29
CA THR A 494 -11.92 -13.79 -27.13
C THR A 494 -13.27 -14.18 -26.54
N LEU A 495 -13.32 -14.49 -25.25
CA LEU A 495 -14.56 -14.90 -24.58
C LEU A 495 -15.60 -13.77 -24.57
N ILE A 496 -15.20 -12.54 -24.25
CA ILE A 496 -16.10 -11.38 -24.30
C ILE A 496 -16.59 -11.14 -25.74
N SER A 497 -15.71 -11.21 -26.73
CA SER A 497 -16.08 -11.04 -28.14
C SER A 497 -17.02 -12.14 -28.64
N ARG A 498 -16.90 -13.37 -28.11
CA ARG A 498 -17.85 -14.46 -28.37
C ARG A 498 -19.23 -14.13 -27.83
N ILE A 499 -19.34 -13.63 -26.60
CA ILE A 499 -20.62 -13.20 -26.02
C ILE A 499 -21.24 -12.06 -26.84
N GLU A 500 -20.44 -11.06 -27.23
CA GLU A 500 -20.90 -9.97 -28.09
C GLU A 500 -21.43 -10.50 -29.43
N TYR A 501 -20.72 -11.42 -30.07
CA TYR A 501 -21.12 -12.04 -31.33
C TYR A 501 -22.43 -12.84 -31.20
N LEU A 502 -22.58 -13.63 -30.13
CA LEU A 502 -23.83 -14.35 -29.85
C LEU A 502 -25.03 -13.39 -29.78
N ILE A 503 -24.89 -12.28 -29.06
CA ILE A 503 -25.98 -11.30 -28.87
C ILE A 503 -26.23 -10.48 -30.13
N SER A 504 -25.18 -9.86 -30.67
CA SER A 504 -25.29 -8.83 -31.70
C SER A 504 -25.43 -9.40 -33.11
N ASN A 505 -24.81 -10.55 -33.39
CA ASN A 505 -24.79 -11.14 -34.72
C ASN A 505 -25.74 -12.34 -34.86
N LEU A 506 -25.84 -13.18 -33.82
CA LEU A 506 -26.73 -14.35 -33.84
C LEU A 506 -28.08 -14.11 -33.17
N GLY A 507 -28.29 -12.95 -32.54
CA GLY A 507 -29.57 -12.59 -31.93
C GLY A 507 -29.91 -13.41 -30.68
N VAL A 508 -28.92 -14.01 -30.02
CA VAL A 508 -29.09 -14.76 -28.77
C VAL A 508 -29.52 -13.82 -27.68
N ARG A 509 -30.51 -14.23 -26.88
CA ARG A 509 -30.98 -13.39 -25.78
C ARG A 509 -29.97 -13.43 -24.63
N PRO A 510 -29.67 -12.29 -23.97
CA PRO A 510 -28.74 -12.28 -22.84
C PRO A 510 -29.10 -13.25 -21.69
N ASP A 511 -30.40 -13.50 -21.46
CA ASP A 511 -30.89 -14.45 -20.44
C ASP A 511 -30.75 -15.92 -20.84
N GLU A 512 -30.19 -16.22 -22.01
CA GLU A 512 -29.86 -17.57 -22.49
C GLU A 512 -28.36 -17.92 -22.34
N ILE A 513 -27.55 -16.96 -21.86
CA ILE A 513 -26.09 -17.08 -21.78
C ILE A 513 -25.64 -17.23 -20.32
N THR A 514 -24.82 -18.24 -20.07
CA THR A 514 -24.08 -18.42 -18.80
C THR A 514 -22.58 -18.42 -19.08
N ALA A 515 -21.86 -17.53 -18.41
CA ALA A 515 -20.41 -17.44 -18.41
C ALA A 515 -19.86 -17.77 -17.01
N VAL A 516 -19.07 -18.83 -16.92
CA VAL A 516 -18.49 -19.33 -15.68
C VAL A 516 -17.02 -18.91 -15.61
N THR A 517 -16.63 -18.32 -14.48
CA THR A 517 -15.23 -17.92 -14.21
C THR A 517 -14.68 -18.64 -12.98
N PHE A 518 -13.36 -18.69 -12.84
CA PHE A 518 -12.73 -19.29 -11.66
C PHE A 518 -12.81 -18.39 -10.41
N THR A 519 -12.72 -17.06 -10.58
CA THR A 519 -12.75 -16.08 -9.49
C THR A 519 -13.88 -15.06 -9.66
N ASN A 520 -14.32 -14.45 -8.55
CA ASN A 520 -15.33 -13.39 -8.58
C ASN A 520 -14.79 -12.11 -9.24
N GLN A 521 -13.50 -11.81 -9.09
CA GLN A 521 -12.84 -10.72 -9.81
C GLN A 521 -12.96 -10.89 -11.33
N ALA A 522 -12.67 -12.07 -11.87
CA ALA A 522 -12.81 -12.34 -13.30
C ALA A 522 -14.26 -12.16 -13.78
N ALA A 523 -15.25 -12.57 -12.96
CA ALA A 523 -16.66 -12.33 -13.25
C ALA A 523 -17.00 -10.82 -13.25
N ALA A 524 -16.47 -10.05 -12.31
CA ALA A 524 -16.70 -8.61 -12.20
C ALA A 524 -16.06 -7.85 -13.38
N GLU A 525 -14.80 -8.17 -13.72
CA GLU A 525 -14.08 -7.58 -14.84
C GLU A 525 -14.75 -7.91 -16.18
N MET A 526 -15.18 -9.17 -16.36
CA MET A 526 -15.93 -9.59 -17.54
C MET A 526 -17.25 -8.81 -17.67
N ARG A 527 -17.98 -8.64 -16.56
CA ARG A 527 -19.23 -7.85 -16.53
C ARG A 527 -18.97 -6.39 -16.91
N GLU A 528 -17.96 -5.75 -16.33
CA GLU A 528 -17.62 -4.35 -16.65
C GLU A 528 -17.26 -4.16 -18.13
N ARG A 529 -16.46 -5.07 -18.69
CA ARG A 529 -16.08 -5.03 -20.11
C ARG A 529 -17.27 -5.23 -21.03
N LEU A 530 -18.18 -6.16 -20.69
CA LEU A 530 -19.42 -6.37 -21.43
C LEU A 530 -20.36 -5.16 -21.32
N GLU A 531 -20.46 -4.49 -20.17
CA GLU A 531 -21.24 -3.24 -20.04
C GLU A 531 -20.75 -2.15 -20.99
N LYS A 532 -19.42 -2.00 -21.11
CA LYS A 532 -18.78 -1.04 -22.03
C LYS A 532 -19.05 -1.40 -23.49
N GLN A 533 -18.89 -2.67 -23.88
CA GLN A 533 -19.04 -3.10 -25.27
C GLN A 533 -20.50 -3.16 -25.74
N LEU A 534 -21.43 -3.61 -24.90
CA LEU A 534 -22.85 -3.74 -25.24
C LEU A 534 -23.63 -2.40 -25.12
N GLY A 535 -22.95 -1.30 -24.79
CA GLY A 535 -23.54 0.04 -24.75
C GLY A 535 -24.51 0.29 -23.58
N GLY A 536 -24.35 -0.43 -22.45
CA GLY A 536 -25.10 -0.16 -21.23
C GLY A 536 -25.39 -1.38 -20.34
N LYS A 537 -25.78 -1.11 -19.08
CA LYS A 537 -25.94 -2.13 -18.02
C LYS A 537 -27.06 -3.15 -18.25
N ARG A 538 -28.08 -2.80 -19.04
CA ARG A 538 -29.34 -3.58 -19.13
C ARG A 538 -29.19 -4.94 -19.81
N ALA A 539 -28.29 -5.07 -20.78
CA ALA A 539 -28.02 -6.34 -21.46
C ALA A 539 -27.09 -7.20 -20.61
N ALA A 540 -25.99 -6.63 -20.12
CA ALA A 540 -25.00 -7.32 -19.29
C ALA A 540 -25.60 -7.85 -17.97
N SER A 541 -26.54 -7.12 -17.35
CA SER A 541 -27.19 -7.54 -16.09
C SER A 541 -28.08 -8.79 -16.21
N LYS A 542 -28.46 -9.17 -17.44
CA LYS A 542 -29.29 -10.35 -17.71
C LYS A 542 -28.47 -11.61 -18.02
N ILE A 543 -27.17 -11.45 -18.30
CA ILE A 543 -26.25 -12.57 -18.51
C ILE A 543 -25.90 -13.16 -17.16
N THR A 544 -25.97 -14.48 -17.04
CA THR A 544 -25.51 -15.18 -15.85
C THR A 544 -23.98 -15.21 -15.88
N ILE A 545 -23.33 -14.38 -15.08
CA ILE A 545 -21.86 -14.32 -14.96
C ILE A 545 -21.48 -14.49 -13.49
N GLY A 546 -20.69 -15.51 -13.18
CA GLY A 546 -20.21 -15.82 -11.83
C GLY A 546 -19.31 -17.04 -11.76
N THR A 547 -18.84 -17.36 -10.56
CA THR A 547 -18.12 -18.62 -10.29
C THR A 547 -19.08 -19.82 -10.24
N PHE A 548 -18.54 -21.05 -10.29
CA PHE A 548 -19.34 -22.27 -10.09
C PHE A 548 -20.20 -22.16 -8.82
N HIS A 549 -19.58 -21.80 -7.70
CA HIS A 549 -20.26 -21.63 -6.41
C HIS A 549 -21.33 -20.54 -6.45
N SER A 550 -21.03 -19.36 -7.02
CA SER A 550 -22.01 -18.27 -7.11
C SER A 550 -23.22 -18.66 -7.96
N ILE A 551 -23.02 -19.39 -9.06
CA ILE A 551 -24.11 -19.86 -9.92
C ILE A 551 -24.92 -20.94 -9.20
N CYS A 552 -24.26 -21.91 -8.56
CA CYS A 552 -24.93 -22.97 -7.81
C CYS A 552 -25.73 -22.42 -6.62
N LEU A 553 -25.17 -21.49 -5.85
CA LEU A 553 -25.89 -20.82 -4.75
C LEU A 553 -27.14 -20.09 -5.24
N ASN A 554 -27.07 -19.40 -6.39
CA ASN A 554 -28.24 -18.76 -6.99
C ASN A 554 -29.31 -19.77 -7.45
N MET A 555 -28.91 -21.02 -7.75
CA MET A 555 -29.85 -22.10 -8.09
C MET A 555 -30.49 -22.73 -6.85
N LEU A 556 -29.82 -22.70 -5.69
CA LEU A 556 -30.22 -23.29 -4.41
C LEU A 556 -30.96 -22.28 -3.51
N SER A 557 -31.86 -21.47 -4.07
CA SER A 557 -32.51 -20.35 -3.37
C SER A 557 -32.95 -20.69 -1.93
N GLY A 558 -32.34 -20.03 -0.93
CA GLY A 558 -32.64 -20.22 0.49
C GLY A 558 -31.64 -21.08 1.28
N ALA A 559 -30.54 -21.53 0.67
CA ALA A 559 -29.46 -22.21 1.39
C ALA A 559 -28.63 -21.23 2.26
N HIS A 560 -28.31 -21.65 3.48
CA HIS A 560 -27.37 -20.99 4.38
C HIS A 560 -25.99 -21.64 4.22
N LEU A 561 -24.93 -20.85 4.04
CA LEU A 561 -23.58 -21.35 3.80
C LEU A 561 -22.70 -21.08 5.02
N ILE A 562 -22.00 -22.12 5.51
CA ILE A 562 -21.01 -21.94 6.57
C ILE A 562 -19.64 -21.53 6.01
N SER A 563 -18.92 -20.73 6.78
CA SER A 563 -17.52 -20.35 6.58
C SER A 563 -16.54 -21.48 6.92
N GLU A 564 -15.27 -21.38 6.48
CA GLU A 564 -14.22 -22.33 6.89
C GLU A 564 -14.09 -22.40 8.41
N GLY A 565 -14.20 -21.27 9.10
CA GLY A 565 -14.17 -21.21 10.56
C GLY A 565 -15.29 -22.01 11.22
N GLU A 566 -16.54 -21.83 10.77
CA GLU A 566 -17.69 -22.60 11.27
C GLU A 566 -17.55 -24.10 10.95
N ALA A 567 -17.01 -24.46 9.78
CA ALA A 567 -16.72 -25.85 9.44
C ALA A 567 -15.67 -26.47 10.37
N LEU A 568 -14.59 -25.74 10.68
CA LEU A 568 -13.56 -26.17 11.64
C LEU A 568 -14.14 -26.31 13.06
N ASP A 569 -15.02 -25.40 13.46
CA ASP A 569 -15.72 -25.42 14.75
C ASP A 569 -16.59 -26.67 14.92
N ILE A 570 -17.32 -27.08 13.87
CA ILE A 570 -18.13 -28.31 13.83
C ILE A 570 -17.21 -29.54 13.83
N ALA A 571 -16.14 -29.51 13.05
CA ALA A 571 -15.17 -30.60 12.99
C ALA A 571 -14.53 -30.89 14.35
N ASP A 572 -14.08 -29.84 15.07
CA ASP A 572 -13.46 -29.97 16.38
C ASP A 572 -14.42 -30.57 17.42
N GLU A 573 -15.70 -30.21 17.36
CA GLU A 573 -16.75 -30.74 18.24
C GLU A 573 -16.96 -32.25 18.00
N LEU A 574 -17.07 -32.66 16.74
CA LEU A 574 -17.24 -34.06 16.36
C LEU A 574 -16.01 -34.91 16.69
N LEU A 575 -14.80 -34.36 16.50
CA LEU A 575 -13.55 -35.05 16.85
C LEU A 575 -13.44 -35.27 18.36
N ARG A 576 -13.87 -34.30 19.17
CA ARG A 576 -13.90 -34.41 20.64
C ARG A 576 -14.93 -35.43 21.12
N SER A 577 -16.14 -35.42 20.58
CA SER A 577 -17.21 -36.34 20.98
C SER A 577 -16.92 -37.79 20.55
N SER A 578 -16.26 -37.99 19.42
CA SER A 578 -15.84 -39.31 18.92
C SER A 578 -14.50 -39.81 19.48
N GLY A 579 -13.77 -38.96 20.23
CA GLY A 579 -12.50 -39.32 20.87
C GLY A 579 -11.32 -39.53 19.89
N ARG A 580 -11.36 -38.95 18.69
CA ARG A 580 -10.33 -39.14 17.65
C ARG A 580 -9.24 -38.07 17.70
N LYS A 581 -8.01 -38.47 17.34
CA LYS A 581 -6.80 -37.62 17.37
C LYS A 581 -6.43 -37.07 15.98
N LEU A 582 -7.40 -36.54 15.24
CA LEU A 582 -7.14 -35.72 14.03
C LEU A 582 -7.22 -34.23 14.39
N SER A 583 -6.60 -33.37 13.57
CA SER A 583 -6.87 -31.94 13.63
C SER A 583 -8.13 -31.61 12.80
N ALA A 584 -8.95 -30.63 13.23
CA ALA A 584 -10.10 -30.18 12.44
C ALA A 584 -9.73 -29.79 11.01
N LYS A 585 -8.60 -29.12 10.80
CA LYS A 585 -8.13 -28.75 9.46
C LYS A 585 -7.82 -29.97 8.58
N SER A 586 -7.16 -30.99 9.14
CA SER A 586 -6.94 -32.24 8.39
C SER A 586 -8.24 -32.97 8.09
N PHE A 587 -9.20 -32.94 9.03
CA PHE A 587 -10.52 -33.54 8.86
C PHE A 587 -11.33 -32.86 7.76
N ILE A 588 -11.47 -31.53 7.79
CA ILE A 588 -12.18 -30.76 6.76
C ILE A 588 -11.55 -30.94 5.38
N ASN A 589 -10.21 -30.97 5.27
CA ASN A 589 -9.55 -31.27 3.99
C ASN A 589 -9.87 -32.68 3.46
N ALA A 590 -10.03 -33.66 4.35
CA ALA A 590 -10.42 -35.01 3.95
C ALA A 590 -11.90 -35.09 3.55
N VAL A 591 -12.79 -34.43 4.29
CA VAL A 591 -14.21 -34.28 3.92
C VAL A 591 -14.34 -33.63 2.55
N SER A 592 -13.62 -32.54 2.30
CA SER A 592 -13.63 -31.83 1.01
C SER A 592 -13.17 -32.74 -0.14
N LYS A 593 -12.10 -33.53 0.06
CA LYS A 593 -11.68 -34.53 -0.95
C LYS A 593 -12.77 -35.56 -1.24
N ALA A 594 -13.43 -36.08 -0.22
CA ALA A 594 -14.52 -37.03 -0.38
C ALA A 594 -15.70 -36.40 -1.14
N LYS A 595 -16.12 -35.18 -0.79
CA LYS A 595 -17.17 -34.43 -1.50
C LYS A 595 -16.82 -34.09 -2.94
N ASN A 596 -15.53 -33.93 -3.24
CA ASN A 596 -15.00 -33.68 -4.58
C ASN A 596 -14.70 -34.96 -5.39
N GLY A 597 -15.18 -36.13 -4.94
CA GLY A 597 -15.20 -37.37 -5.73
C GLY A 597 -14.14 -38.42 -5.37
N ALA A 598 -13.36 -38.21 -4.32
CA ALA A 598 -12.47 -39.27 -3.80
C ALA A 598 -13.24 -40.30 -2.98
N ASP A 599 -12.81 -41.57 -3.02
CA ASP A 599 -13.33 -42.59 -2.11
C ASP A 599 -13.05 -42.19 -0.66
N ILE A 600 -14.03 -42.39 0.24
CA ILE A 600 -13.94 -41.95 1.64
C ILE A 600 -12.71 -42.58 2.31
N GLU A 601 -12.46 -43.86 2.08
CA GLU A 601 -11.30 -44.57 2.63
C GLU A 601 -9.96 -43.96 2.18
N ASP A 602 -9.88 -43.52 0.92
CA ASP A 602 -8.69 -42.88 0.32
C ASP A 602 -8.52 -41.41 0.74
N SER A 603 -9.60 -40.76 1.18
CA SER A 603 -9.60 -39.38 1.64
C SER A 603 -8.92 -39.19 3.01
N GLY A 604 -8.72 -40.28 3.77
CA GLY A 604 -8.04 -40.27 5.07
C GLY A 604 -8.95 -40.04 6.28
N ILE A 605 -10.26 -40.25 6.11
CA ILE A 605 -11.28 -40.26 7.16
C ILE A 605 -12.11 -41.54 7.03
N ASP A 606 -12.79 -41.95 8.10
CA ASP A 606 -13.77 -43.04 7.98
C ASP A 606 -15.19 -42.52 7.76
N THR A 607 -16.03 -43.43 7.28
CA THR A 607 -17.41 -43.18 6.91
C THR A 607 -18.25 -42.68 8.08
N GLU A 608 -18.00 -43.16 9.30
CA GLU A 608 -18.78 -42.76 10.48
C GLU A 608 -18.62 -41.27 10.78
N LEU A 609 -17.39 -40.73 10.76
CA LEU A 609 -17.19 -39.29 11.00
C LEU A 609 -17.64 -38.44 9.82
N TYR A 610 -17.46 -38.92 8.58
CA TYR A 610 -17.96 -38.22 7.40
C TYR A 610 -19.49 -38.08 7.46
N ASP A 611 -20.19 -39.17 7.77
CA ASP A 611 -21.65 -39.20 7.90
C ASP A 611 -22.13 -38.35 9.07
N ALA A 612 -21.42 -38.35 10.20
CA ALA A 612 -21.75 -37.50 11.35
C ALA A 612 -21.62 -36.01 11.02
N TYR A 613 -20.58 -35.62 10.28
CA TYR A 613 -20.41 -34.25 9.81
C TYR A 613 -21.54 -33.84 8.86
N CYS A 614 -21.85 -34.66 7.86
CA CYS A 614 -22.95 -34.38 6.93
C CYS A 614 -24.32 -34.34 7.64
N ALA A 615 -24.54 -35.21 8.64
CA ALA A 615 -25.75 -35.21 9.45
C ALA A 615 -25.86 -33.90 10.26
N ARG A 616 -24.75 -33.43 10.84
CA ARG A 616 -24.73 -32.18 11.62
C ARG A 616 -25.03 -30.95 10.75
N LEU A 617 -24.46 -30.86 9.54
CA LEU A 617 -24.80 -29.80 8.59
C LEU A 617 -26.30 -29.81 8.26
N LYS A 618 -26.86 -30.99 8.02
CA LYS A 618 -28.28 -31.17 7.73
C LYS A 618 -29.19 -30.79 8.91
N GLU A 619 -28.80 -31.10 10.15
CA GLU A 619 -29.54 -30.70 11.35
C GLU A 619 -29.58 -29.18 11.52
N LEU A 620 -28.48 -28.50 11.22
CA LEU A 620 -28.37 -27.04 11.26
C LEU A 620 -29.07 -26.36 10.07
N GLY A 621 -29.44 -27.12 9.03
CA GLY A 621 -30.05 -26.57 7.82
C GLY A 621 -29.08 -25.76 6.96
N VAL A 622 -27.77 -26.02 7.10
CA VAL A 622 -26.69 -25.30 6.42
C VAL A 622 -25.96 -26.20 5.43
N LEU A 623 -25.26 -25.58 4.48
CA LEU A 623 -24.37 -26.22 3.52
C LEU A 623 -22.95 -25.72 3.75
N ASP A 624 -21.94 -26.54 3.46
CA ASP A 624 -20.59 -26.03 3.27
C ASP A 624 -20.29 -25.73 1.79
N PHE A 625 -19.07 -25.26 1.53
CA PHE A 625 -18.69 -24.77 0.20
C PHE A 625 -18.77 -25.85 -0.88
N ASP A 626 -18.39 -27.09 -0.57
CA ASP A 626 -18.44 -28.21 -1.49
C ASP A 626 -19.89 -28.69 -1.72
N ASP A 627 -20.76 -28.59 -0.70
CA ASP A 627 -22.18 -28.94 -0.80
C ASP A 627 -22.94 -28.09 -1.81
N LEU A 628 -22.53 -26.84 -2.04
CA LEU A 628 -23.14 -26.02 -3.09
C LEU A 628 -23.14 -26.72 -4.44
N LEU A 629 -22.07 -27.45 -4.73
CA LEU A 629 -21.85 -28.04 -6.02
C LEU A 629 -22.53 -29.42 -6.09
N THR A 630 -22.43 -30.22 -5.02
CA THR A 630 -23.08 -31.53 -4.93
C THR A 630 -24.61 -31.44 -4.89
N GLU A 631 -25.18 -30.44 -4.21
CA GLU A 631 -26.63 -30.20 -4.21
C GLU A 631 -27.10 -29.63 -5.56
N ALA A 632 -26.30 -28.77 -6.20
CA ALA A 632 -26.62 -28.26 -7.53
C ALA A 632 -26.65 -29.37 -8.60
N LEU A 633 -25.81 -30.40 -8.49
CA LEU A 633 -25.85 -31.58 -9.37
C LEU A 633 -27.19 -32.34 -9.32
N LYS A 634 -27.93 -32.24 -8.21
CA LYS A 634 -29.23 -32.90 -8.03
C LYS A 634 -30.39 -32.12 -8.66
N ILE A 635 -30.17 -30.87 -9.05
CA ILE A 635 -31.21 -30.00 -9.63
C ILE A 635 -31.44 -30.37 -11.09
N ASP A 636 -32.71 -30.67 -11.45
CA ASP A 636 -33.09 -30.75 -12.86
C ASP A 636 -33.11 -29.35 -13.50
N ILE A 637 -32.20 -29.17 -14.47
CA ILE A 637 -32.05 -27.94 -15.23
C ILE A 637 -32.75 -27.99 -16.59
N THR A 638 -33.44 -29.09 -16.91
CA THR A 638 -34.12 -29.26 -18.19
C THR A 638 -35.10 -28.11 -18.45
N GLY A 639 -34.95 -27.44 -19.59
CA GLY A 639 -35.79 -26.30 -19.96
C GLY A 639 -35.43 -24.96 -19.33
N ARG A 640 -34.38 -24.87 -18.48
CA ARG A 640 -33.85 -23.58 -18.00
C ARG A 640 -33.16 -22.85 -19.15
N ARG A 641 -33.66 -21.66 -19.48
CA ARG A 641 -33.15 -20.86 -20.61
C ARG A 641 -31.69 -20.44 -20.44
N SER A 642 -31.28 -20.14 -19.20
CA SER A 642 -29.95 -19.59 -18.89
C SER A 642 -28.77 -20.43 -19.34
N PHE A 643 -28.94 -21.74 -19.58
CA PHE A 643 -27.86 -22.67 -19.92
C PHE A 643 -27.82 -23.07 -21.39
N LYS A 644 -28.54 -22.36 -22.27
CA LYS A 644 -28.49 -22.65 -23.72
C LYS A 644 -27.11 -22.40 -24.32
N TYR A 645 -26.44 -21.33 -23.90
CA TYR A 645 -25.07 -21.02 -24.31
C TYR A 645 -24.18 -20.97 -23.08
N LEU A 646 -23.29 -21.96 -22.96
CA LEU A 646 -22.41 -22.11 -21.81
C LEU A 646 -20.97 -21.76 -22.22
N LEU A 647 -20.39 -20.78 -21.53
CA LEU A 647 -19.00 -20.36 -21.72
C LEU A 647 -18.23 -20.59 -20.42
N ILE A 648 -17.10 -21.30 -20.50
CA ILE A 648 -16.26 -21.63 -19.34
C ILE A 648 -14.88 -20.99 -19.54
N ASP A 649 -14.49 -20.10 -18.64
CA ASP A 649 -13.14 -19.53 -18.57
C ASP A 649 -12.24 -20.35 -17.63
N GLU A 650 -10.92 -20.23 -17.82
CA GLU A 650 -9.88 -20.94 -17.05
C GLU A 650 -10.17 -22.45 -16.88
N PHE A 651 -10.60 -23.10 -17.97
CA PHE A 651 -11.04 -24.51 -17.99
C PHE A 651 -9.99 -25.49 -17.42
N GLN A 652 -8.72 -25.11 -17.38
CA GLN A 652 -7.66 -25.93 -16.80
C GLN A 652 -7.67 -26.08 -15.28
N ASP A 653 -8.39 -25.21 -14.57
CA ASP A 653 -8.41 -25.18 -13.10
C ASP A 653 -9.65 -25.87 -12.53
N ILE A 654 -10.47 -26.52 -13.37
CA ILE A 654 -11.66 -27.24 -12.91
C ILE A 654 -11.28 -28.56 -12.23
N ASN A 655 -12.05 -28.92 -11.20
CA ASN A 655 -11.97 -30.23 -10.56
C ASN A 655 -13.00 -31.22 -11.15
N ASP A 656 -12.99 -32.47 -10.67
CA ASP A 656 -13.85 -33.55 -11.18
C ASP A 656 -15.33 -33.21 -11.09
N MET A 657 -15.77 -32.75 -9.93
CA MET A 657 -17.17 -32.42 -9.70
C MET A 657 -17.60 -31.22 -10.58
N GLN A 658 -16.74 -30.20 -10.76
CA GLN A 658 -17.07 -29.05 -11.64
C GLN A 658 -17.19 -29.51 -13.09
N PHE A 659 -16.36 -30.45 -13.53
CA PHE A 659 -16.48 -31.08 -14.84
C PHE A 659 -17.81 -31.86 -14.98
N GLU A 660 -18.27 -32.55 -13.93
CA GLU A 660 -19.60 -33.18 -13.92
C GLU A 660 -20.74 -32.16 -14.05
N LEU A 661 -20.65 -31.01 -13.36
CA LEU A 661 -21.62 -29.92 -13.53
C LEU A 661 -21.65 -29.41 -14.97
N ILE A 662 -20.48 -29.23 -15.60
CA ILE A 662 -20.39 -28.84 -17.02
C ILE A 662 -21.04 -29.91 -17.91
N ASN A 663 -20.82 -31.19 -17.64
CA ASN A 663 -21.45 -32.28 -18.37
C ASN A 663 -22.97 -32.32 -18.19
N LEU A 664 -23.47 -32.01 -16.99
CA LEU A 664 -24.90 -31.88 -16.75
C LEU A 664 -25.48 -30.67 -17.51
N TRP A 665 -24.85 -29.50 -17.40
CA TRP A 665 -25.29 -28.26 -18.04
C TRP A 665 -25.24 -28.34 -19.56
N SER A 666 -24.22 -28.98 -20.12
CA SER A 666 -24.05 -29.13 -21.58
C SER A 666 -25.08 -30.05 -22.24
N LYS A 667 -25.78 -30.91 -21.50
CA LYS A 667 -26.92 -31.69 -22.04
C LYS A 667 -28.09 -30.79 -22.47
N CYS A 668 -28.21 -29.62 -21.86
CA CYS A 668 -29.26 -28.64 -22.16
C CYS A 668 -28.76 -27.47 -23.04
N CYS A 669 -27.49 -27.49 -23.47
CA CYS A 669 -26.90 -26.39 -24.25
C CYS A 669 -26.95 -26.64 -25.77
N ASP A 670 -27.23 -25.56 -26.50
CA ASP A 670 -27.03 -25.47 -27.95
C ASP A 670 -25.54 -25.29 -28.29
N SER A 671 -24.76 -24.66 -27.39
CA SER A 671 -23.32 -24.47 -27.56
C SER A 671 -22.57 -24.44 -26.21
N LEU A 672 -21.46 -25.19 -26.14
CA LEU A 672 -20.45 -25.17 -25.08
C LEU A 672 -19.15 -24.58 -25.64
N PHE A 673 -18.63 -23.54 -25.00
CA PHE A 673 -17.39 -22.88 -25.34
C PHE A 673 -16.45 -22.91 -24.12
N ALA A 674 -15.40 -23.72 -24.17
CA ALA A 674 -14.41 -23.83 -23.09
C ALA A 674 -13.09 -23.18 -23.53
N ILE A 675 -12.55 -22.27 -22.72
CA ILE A 675 -11.26 -21.62 -22.99
C ILE A 675 -10.34 -21.75 -21.77
N GLY A 676 -9.05 -21.95 -22.03
CA GLY A 676 -8.08 -22.18 -20.97
C GLY A 676 -6.70 -22.49 -21.49
N ASP A 677 -5.79 -22.79 -20.58
CA ASP A 677 -4.40 -23.16 -20.88
C ASP A 677 -3.93 -24.30 -19.97
N PRO A 678 -3.74 -25.53 -20.49
CA PRO A 678 -3.30 -26.66 -19.67
C PRO A 678 -1.95 -26.40 -18.99
N ASP A 679 -1.06 -25.62 -19.60
CA ASP A 679 0.25 -25.26 -19.04
C ASP A 679 0.14 -24.21 -17.89
N GLN A 680 -1.07 -23.70 -17.60
CA GLN A 680 -1.35 -22.85 -16.44
C GLN A 680 -2.16 -23.54 -15.35
N SER A 681 -2.44 -24.85 -15.44
CA SER A 681 -3.11 -25.59 -14.35
C SER A 681 -2.18 -25.66 -13.13
N ILE A 682 -2.49 -24.95 -12.05
CA ILE A 682 -1.60 -24.83 -10.86
C ILE A 682 -2.36 -24.99 -9.53
N TYR A 683 -3.57 -25.54 -9.59
CA TYR A 683 -4.40 -25.79 -8.41
C TYR A 683 -4.61 -27.30 -8.20
N GLY A 684 -3.61 -28.14 -8.47
CA GLY A 684 -3.74 -29.59 -8.33
C GLY A 684 -4.03 -30.02 -6.89
N PHE A 685 -3.58 -29.24 -5.91
CA PHE A 685 -3.95 -29.40 -4.50
C PHE A 685 -5.46 -29.18 -4.23
N ARG A 686 -6.20 -28.54 -5.15
CA ARG A 686 -7.68 -28.41 -5.15
C ARG A 686 -8.37 -29.40 -6.11
N GLY A 687 -7.64 -30.37 -6.64
CA GLY A 687 -8.17 -31.41 -7.52
C GLY A 687 -8.19 -31.05 -9.01
N SER A 688 -7.59 -29.94 -9.45
CA SER A 688 -7.48 -29.63 -10.88
C SER A 688 -6.42 -30.47 -11.58
N THR A 689 -6.58 -30.74 -12.88
CA THR A 689 -5.58 -31.50 -13.65
C THR A 689 -5.25 -30.83 -14.99
N GLY A 690 -3.98 -30.90 -15.39
CA GLY A 690 -3.53 -30.46 -16.71
C GLY A 690 -4.16 -31.25 -17.87
N ARG A 691 -4.82 -32.38 -17.59
CA ARG A 691 -5.50 -33.25 -18.57
C ARG A 691 -6.96 -32.88 -18.82
N CYS A 692 -7.42 -31.73 -18.31
CA CYS A 692 -8.78 -31.21 -18.50
C CYS A 692 -9.27 -31.21 -19.96
N PHE A 693 -8.46 -30.72 -20.90
CA PHE A 693 -8.82 -30.68 -22.32
C PHE A 693 -8.82 -32.07 -22.97
N GLU A 694 -7.94 -32.98 -22.54
CA GLU A 694 -7.97 -34.38 -22.96
C GLU A 694 -9.29 -35.05 -22.55
N ARG A 695 -9.73 -34.82 -21.30
CA ARG A 695 -11.01 -35.33 -20.79
C ARG A 695 -12.22 -34.73 -21.51
N LEU A 696 -12.14 -33.46 -21.90
CA LEU A 696 -13.18 -32.83 -22.72
C LEU A 696 -13.27 -33.49 -24.09
N HIS A 697 -12.12 -33.80 -24.72
CA HIS A 697 -12.08 -34.52 -25.98
C HIS A 697 -12.66 -35.94 -25.88
N GLU A 698 -12.34 -36.67 -24.80
CA GLU A 698 -12.91 -38.00 -24.53
C GLU A 698 -14.45 -37.95 -24.37
N SER A 699 -14.96 -36.87 -23.78
CA SER A 699 -16.41 -36.66 -23.57
C SER A 699 -17.12 -36.16 -24.84
N PHE A 700 -16.42 -35.41 -25.69
CA PHE A 700 -16.94 -34.80 -26.92
C PHE A 700 -15.96 -34.98 -28.09
N PRO A 701 -15.91 -36.16 -28.74
CA PRO A 701 -14.95 -36.44 -29.81
C PRO A 701 -15.07 -35.53 -31.04
N ASP A 702 -16.26 -35.01 -31.33
CA ASP A 702 -16.56 -34.12 -32.46
C ASP A 702 -16.32 -32.62 -32.14
N MET A 703 -15.59 -32.29 -31.08
CA MET A 703 -15.32 -30.89 -30.70
C MET A 703 -14.40 -30.17 -31.69
N CYS A 704 -14.59 -28.86 -31.84
CA CYS A 704 -13.67 -28.00 -32.57
C CYS A 704 -12.59 -27.47 -31.63
N GLU A 705 -11.34 -27.87 -31.84
CA GLU A 705 -10.19 -27.37 -31.08
C GLU A 705 -9.48 -26.23 -31.83
N ILE A 706 -9.30 -25.09 -31.16
CA ILE A 706 -8.66 -23.90 -31.71
C ILE A 706 -7.54 -23.44 -30.77
N ARG A 707 -6.33 -23.25 -31.30
CA ARG A 707 -5.17 -22.82 -30.50
C ARG A 707 -4.78 -21.37 -30.84
N LEU A 708 -4.74 -20.50 -29.83
CA LEU A 708 -4.27 -19.11 -29.97
C LEU A 708 -2.75 -19.05 -29.81
N LYS A 709 -2.06 -18.48 -30.81
CA LYS A 709 -0.58 -18.46 -30.88
C LYS A 709 0.03 -17.07 -30.67
N GLU A 710 -0.69 -16.02 -31.03
CA GLU A 710 -0.19 -14.65 -30.93
C GLU A 710 -0.25 -14.14 -29.48
N ASN A 711 0.91 -13.82 -28.90
CA ASN A 711 1.05 -13.23 -27.57
C ASN A 711 1.23 -11.71 -27.69
N TYR A 712 0.44 -10.97 -26.93
CA TYR A 712 0.45 -9.50 -26.90
C TYR A 712 0.97 -8.92 -25.58
N ARG A 713 1.50 -9.76 -24.69
CA ARG A 713 1.86 -9.38 -23.33
C ARG A 713 3.36 -9.25 -23.11
N SER A 714 4.14 -10.22 -23.57
CA SER A 714 5.52 -10.43 -23.12
C SER A 714 6.50 -10.29 -24.29
N THR A 715 7.70 -9.78 -23.98
CA THR A 715 8.79 -9.70 -24.95
C THR A 715 9.25 -11.08 -25.42
N PRO A 716 9.88 -11.17 -26.60
CA PRO A 716 10.44 -12.42 -27.13
C PRO A 716 11.35 -13.16 -26.14
N GLU A 717 12.19 -12.44 -25.41
CA GLU A 717 13.17 -12.98 -24.45
C GLU A 717 12.48 -13.70 -23.28
N ILE A 718 11.40 -13.11 -22.76
CA ILE A 718 10.59 -13.68 -21.68
C ILE A 718 9.85 -14.93 -22.17
N LEU A 719 9.24 -14.86 -23.37
CA LEU A 719 8.53 -16.01 -23.94
C LEU A 719 9.49 -17.18 -24.23
N GLN A 720 10.70 -16.90 -24.71
CA GLN A 720 11.70 -17.94 -24.95
C GLN A 720 12.16 -18.61 -23.65
N ALA A 721 12.38 -17.83 -22.58
CA ALA A 721 12.70 -18.37 -21.27
C ALA A 721 11.56 -19.23 -20.70
N ALA A 722 10.32 -18.75 -20.80
CA ALA A 722 9.14 -19.48 -20.35
C ALA A 722 8.92 -20.78 -21.13
N ALA A 723 9.06 -20.75 -22.46
CA ALA A 723 8.95 -21.91 -23.34
C ALA A 723 10.00 -22.98 -22.98
N ALA A 724 11.27 -22.58 -22.79
CA ALA A 724 12.35 -23.50 -22.47
C ALA A 724 12.11 -24.26 -21.15
N VAL A 725 11.51 -23.59 -20.16
CA VAL A 725 11.12 -24.22 -18.90
C VAL A 725 9.96 -25.19 -19.11
N ILE A 726 8.84 -24.76 -19.71
CA ILE A 726 7.62 -25.57 -19.81
C ILE A 726 7.72 -26.73 -20.81
N GLU A 727 8.57 -26.63 -21.84
CA GLU A 727 8.80 -27.68 -22.84
C GLU A 727 9.32 -29.01 -22.25
N LYS A 728 9.79 -29.02 -21.01
CA LYS A 728 10.17 -30.24 -20.30
C LYS A 728 8.97 -31.05 -19.80
N ASN A 729 7.78 -30.46 -19.70
CA ASN A 729 6.55 -31.22 -19.43
C ASN A 729 6.08 -31.95 -20.70
N PRO A 730 5.42 -33.12 -20.57
CA PRO A 730 4.79 -33.81 -21.69
C PRO A 730 3.81 -32.92 -22.47
N GLY A 731 3.56 -33.26 -23.73
CA GLY A 731 2.61 -32.55 -24.61
C GLY A 731 3.22 -32.04 -25.91
N GLU A 732 2.41 -31.32 -26.69
CA GLU A 732 2.84 -30.69 -27.94
C GLU A 732 3.83 -29.54 -27.69
N LYS A 733 4.53 -29.12 -28.75
CA LYS A 733 5.42 -27.96 -28.69
C LYS A 733 4.61 -26.67 -28.43
N ARG A 734 5.04 -25.89 -27.45
CA ARG A 734 4.40 -24.62 -27.07
C ARG A 734 4.85 -23.53 -28.04
N LEU A 735 3.93 -23.04 -28.87
CA LEU A 735 4.21 -21.99 -29.85
C LEU A 735 3.48 -20.71 -29.46
N LEU A 736 4.23 -19.71 -28.98
CA LEU A 736 3.75 -18.35 -28.72
C LEU A 736 4.58 -17.35 -29.54
N ASN A 737 3.91 -16.61 -30.42
CA ASN A 737 4.51 -15.60 -31.27
C ASN A 737 4.41 -14.23 -30.56
N PRO A 738 5.54 -13.59 -30.20
CA PRO A 738 5.52 -12.27 -29.57
C PRO A 738 5.08 -11.19 -30.56
N ASN A 739 4.15 -10.33 -30.13
CA ASN A 739 3.77 -9.11 -30.85
C ASN A 739 4.44 -7.85 -30.27
N LEU A 740 5.12 -7.96 -29.13
CA LEU A 740 5.97 -6.91 -28.60
C LEU A 740 7.36 -6.92 -29.28
N PRO A 741 8.02 -5.76 -29.40
CA PRO A 741 9.40 -5.70 -29.86
C PRO A 741 10.35 -6.43 -28.90
N ALA A 742 11.55 -6.76 -29.38
CA ALA A 742 12.62 -7.32 -28.55
C ALA A 742 12.93 -6.40 -27.36
N GLY A 743 13.04 -6.98 -26.17
CA GLY A 743 13.25 -6.27 -24.91
C GLY A 743 14.62 -6.50 -24.30
N GLU A 744 14.71 -6.26 -22.99
CA GLU A 744 15.91 -6.60 -22.22
C GLU A 744 16.04 -8.13 -22.05
N ALA A 745 17.29 -8.62 -22.02
CA ALA A 745 17.55 -10.01 -21.69
C ALA A 745 17.08 -10.35 -20.27
N VAL A 746 16.51 -11.54 -20.10
CA VAL A 746 16.18 -12.07 -18.77
C VAL A 746 17.47 -12.20 -17.95
N ARG A 747 17.44 -11.73 -16.70
CA ARG A 747 18.59 -11.75 -15.78
C ARG A 747 18.38 -12.77 -14.68
N VAL A 748 19.41 -13.56 -14.39
CA VAL A 748 19.49 -14.43 -13.22
C VAL A 748 20.59 -13.89 -12.31
N VAL A 749 20.21 -13.51 -11.09
CA VAL A 749 21.12 -12.86 -10.13
C VAL A 749 21.37 -13.80 -8.96
N LYS A 750 22.65 -14.14 -8.77
CA LYS A 750 23.10 -14.97 -7.66
C LYS A 750 23.45 -14.11 -6.44
N ALA A 751 22.71 -14.29 -5.34
CA ALA A 751 23.00 -13.69 -4.04
C ALA A 751 23.78 -14.67 -3.14
N SER A 752 24.49 -14.15 -2.12
CA SER A 752 25.19 -15.00 -1.14
C SER A 752 24.25 -15.65 -0.12
N ASP A 753 23.15 -14.96 0.20
CA ASP A 753 22.15 -15.34 1.20
C ASP A 753 20.82 -14.61 0.94
N GLU A 754 19.78 -14.97 1.70
CA GLU A 754 18.42 -14.41 1.55
C GLU A 754 18.36 -12.89 1.85
N LEU A 755 19.21 -12.39 2.76
CA LEU A 755 19.24 -10.96 3.08
C LEU A 755 19.86 -10.16 1.94
N SER A 756 20.95 -10.67 1.37
CA SER A 756 21.62 -10.08 0.21
C SER A 756 20.72 -10.11 -1.03
N GLU A 757 19.88 -11.13 -1.17
CA GLU A 757 18.81 -11.17 -2.17
C GLU A 757 17.78 -10.04 -1.94
N GLY A 758 17.27 -9.89 -0.71
CA GLY A 758 16.32 -8.83 -0.36
C GLY A 758 16.88 -7.42 -0.58
N ILE A 759 18.14 -7.18 -0.19
CA ILE A 759 18.84 -5.91 -0.43
C ILE A 759 19.00 -5.64 -1.91
N PHE A 760 19.41 -6.64 -2.70
CA PHE A 760 19.54 -6.51 -4.15
C PHE A 760 18.20 -6.13 -4.78
N ILE A 761 17.11 -6.82 -4.42
CA ILE A 761 15.76 -6.53 -4.95
C ILE A 761 15.36 -5.10 -4.61
N ALA A 762 15.52 -4.65 -3.36
CA ALA A 762 15.18 -3.29 -2.95
C ALA A 762 15.97 -2.23 -3.72
N LYS A 763 17.30 -2.39 -3.82
CA LYS A 763 18.15 -1.46 -4.56
C LYS A 763 17.88 -1.45 -6.06
N GLU A 764 17.59 -2.61 -6.64
CA GLU A 764 17.25 -2.71 -8.05
C GLU A 764 15.89 -2.05 -8.33
N ILE A 765 14.91 -2.19 -7.44
CA ILE A 765 13.62 -1.51 -7.54
C ILE A 765 13.79 0.00 -7.41
N GLY A 766 14.56 0.49 -6.44
CA GLY A 766 14.87 1.91 -6.30
C GLY A 766 15.55 2.49 -7.55
N ARG A 767 16.49 1.73 -8.13
CA ARG A 767 17.13 2.07 -9.42
C ARG A 767 16.12 2.12 -10.56
N MET A 768 15.25 1.11 -10.69
CA MET A 768 14.21 1.08 -11.73
C MET A 768 13.26 2.26 -11.59
N ALA A 769 12.94 2.66 -10.36
CA ALA A 769 12.11 3.82 -10.09
C ALA A 769 12.83 5.16 -10.34
N GLY A 770 14.12 5.17 -10.73
CA GLY A 770 14.91 6.38 -10.99
C GLY A 770 15.39 7.08 -9.72
N GLY A 771 15.68 6.32 -8.66
CA GLY A 771 16.08 6.80 -7.33
C GLY A 771 14.88 7.07 -6.42
N VAL A 772 15.00 6.72 -5.14
CA VAL A 772 13.94 6.99 -4.13
C VAL A 772 14.16 8.31 -3.38
N ASP A 773 15.34 8.90 -3.50
CA ASP A 773 15.69 10.21 -2.96
C ASP A 773 16.52 11.04 -3.96
N MET A 774 16.75 12.30 -3.61
CA MET A 774 17.48 13.26 -4.44
C MET A 774 18.92 12.85 -4.73
N LEU A 775 19.61 12.18 -3.81
CA LEU A 775 21.01 11.77 -3.99
C LEU A 775 21.11 10.59 -4.96
N GLU A 776 20.24 9.59 -4.79
CA GLU A 776 20.17 8.45 -5.70
C GLU A 776 19.75 8.90 -7.11
N ALA A 777 18.73 9.75 -7.22
CA ALA A 777 18.24 10.27 -8.50
C ALA A 777 19.33 11.05 -9.28
N GLN A 778 20.12 11.87 -8.58
CA GLN A 778 21.24 12.61 -9.18
C GLN A 778 22.40 11.72 -9.64
N SER A 779 22.56 10.52 -9.06
CA SER A 779 23.65 9.60 -9.39
C SER A 779 23.38 8.71 -10.61
N MET A 780 22.14 8.69 -11.10
CA MET A 780 21.69 7.80 -12.18
C MET A 780 21.92 8.43 -13.56
N HIS A 781 22.53 7.68 -14.49
CA HIS A 781 22.68 8.12 -15.88
C HIS A 781 21.35 8.03 -16.65
N HIS A 782 20.99 9.12 -17.34
CA HIS A 782 19.66 9.46 -17.86
C HIS A 782 19.16 8.68 -19.11
N GLU A 783 19.46 7.39 -19.25
CA GLU A 783 19.18 6.66 -20.50
C GLU A 783 17.84 5.87 -20.52
N SER A 784 17.15 5.66 -19.39
CA SER A 784 15.90 4.87 -19.33
C SER A 784 14.75 5.53 -18.55
N GLU A 785 13.51 5.36 -19.01
CA GLU A 785 12.29 5.86 -18.35
C GLU A 785 12.02 5.18 -16.99
N ALA A 786 11.72 5.99 -15.97
CA ALA A 786 11.54 5.53 -14.60
C ALA A 786 10.26 4.68 -14.43
N ALA A 787 10.40 3.55 -13.74
CA ALA A 787 9.32 2.65 -13.34
C ALA A 787 8.43 3.27 -12.26
N SER A 788 7.12 3.10 -12.36
CA SER A 788 6.27 3.25 -11.17
C SER A 788 6.38 2.00 -10.31
N PHE A 789 6.32 2.14 -8.98
CA PHE A 789 6.32 0.97 -8.09
C PHE A 789 5.15 0.03 -8.36
N SER A 790 3.99 0.54 -8.80
CA SER A 790 2.83 -0.28 -9.16
C SER A 790 3.05 -1.19 -10.37
N ASP A 791 4.05 -0.87 -11.19
CA ASP A 791 4.41 -1.64 -12.38
C ASP A 791 5.35 -2.82 -12.03
N ILE A 792 5.75 -2.95 -10.76
CA ILE A 792 6.72 -3.91 -10.26
C ILE A 792 6.05 -4.94 -9.35
N ALA A 793 6.29 -6.22 -9.61
CA ALA A 793 5.91 -7.30 -8.71
C ALA A 793 7.11 -8.17 -8.30
N VAL A 794 7.08 -8.67 -7.07
CA VAL A 794 8.02 -9.66 -6.54
C VAL A 794 7.25 -10.91 -6.16
N LEU A 795 7.54 -11.99 -6.88
CA LEU A 795 6.84 -13.28 -6.81
C LEU A 795 7.73 -14.33 -6.13
N CYS A 796 7.17 -15.10 -5.22
CA CYS A 796 7.88 -16.21 -4.57
C CYS A 796 7.00 -17.47 -4.47
N ARG A 797 7.56 -18.60 -4.02
CA ARG A 797 6.76 -19.83 -3.84
C ARG A 797 5.90 -19.80 -2.58
N THR A 798 6.39 -19.18 -1.50
CA THR A 798 5.74 -19.16 -0.17
C THR A 798 5.82 -17.80 0.50
N HIS A 799 4.78 -17.39 1.25
CA HIS A 799 4.74 -16.08 1.93
C HIS A 799 5.93 -15.82 2.85
N ARG A 800 6.46 -16.86 3.49
CA ARG A 800 7.63 -16.75 4.39
C ARG A 800 8.86 -16.14 3.69
N GLN A 801 9.01 -16.33 2.37
CA GLN A 801 10.11 -15.73 1.61
C GLN A 801 9.97 -14.21 1.45
N LEU A 802 8.74 -13.68 1.51
CA LEU A 802 8.47 -12.25 1.31
C LEU A 802 8.80 -11.42 2.55
N GLU A 803 8.85 -12.01 3.75
CA GLU A 803 9.03 -11.26 5.00
C GLU A 803 10.35 -10.49 5.03
N LEU A 804 11.43 -11.10 4.52
CA LEU A 804 12.74 -10.47 4.49
C LEU A 804 12.82 -9.41 3.39
N ILE A 805 12.22 -9.68 2.24
CA ILE A 805 12.14 -8.74 1.12
C ILE A 805 11.31 -7.51 1.53
N GLU A 806 10.17 -7.71 2.18
CA GLU A 806 9.35 -6.64 2.75
C GLU A 806 10.16 -5.78 3.72
N LYS A 807 10.92 -6.39 4.63
CA LYS A 807 11.82 -5.65 5.54
C LYS A 807 12.85 -4.82 4.78
N CYS A 808 13.45 -5.37 3.73
CA CYS A 808 14.40 -4.63 2.88
C CYS A 808 13.74 -3.48 2.11
N LEU A 809 12.53 -3.68 1.58
CA LEU A 809 11.79 -2.62 0.88
C LEU A 809 11.37 -1.51 1.84
N ARG A 810 10.86 -1.87 3.04
CA ARG A 810 10.51 -0.89 4.08
C ARG A 810 11.72 -0.13 4.60
N HIS A 811 12.86 -0.81 4.76
CA HIS A 811 14.13 -0.16 5.12
C HIS A 811 14.53 0.91 4.08
N ASP A 812 14.27 0.64 2.80
CA ASP A 812 14.56 1.56 1.71
C ASP A 812 13.37 2.48 1.36
N ASP A 813 12.33 2.57 2.21
CA ASP A 813 11.12 3.40 2.04
C ASP A 813 10.36 3.14 0.73
N ILE A 814 10.53 1.95 0.17
CA ILE A 814 9.82 1.54 -1.02
C ILE A 814 8.42 1.04 -0.61
N PRO A 815 7.33 1.69 -1.05
CA PRO A 815 5.99 1.27 -0.71
C PRO A 815 5.75 -0.12 -1.30
N CYS A 816 5.27 -1.05 -0.48
CA CYS A 816 4.96 -2.41 -0.91
C CYS A 816 3.70 -2.95 -0.24
N VAL A 817 2.98 -3.81 -0.97
CA VAL A 817 1.75 -4.45 -0.52
C VAL A 817 1.88 -5.96 -0.70
N ILE A 818 1.63 -6.73 0.36
CA ILE A 818 1.60 -8.19 0.29
C ILE A 818 0.18 -8.66 -0.02
N SER A 819 -0.01 -9.32 -1.17
CA SER A 819 -1.30 -9.94 -1.51
C SER A 819 -1.39 -11.36 -0.92
N GLY A 820 -2.49 -11.68 -0.24
CA GLY A 820 -2.82 -13.04 0.22
C GLY A 820 -2.16 -13.49 1.53
N ARG A 821 -1.58 -12.59 2.33
CA ARG A 821 -0.96 -12.91 3.64
C ARG A 821 -1.84 -12.57 4.84
N GLU A 822 -2.90 -11.79 4.67
CA GLU A 822 -3.58 -11.18 5.80
C GLU A 822 -4.82 -11.96 6.21
N ASP A 823 -4.60 -13.03 6.97
CA ASP A 823 -5.66 -13.90 7.49
C ASP A 823 -6.36 -13.31 8.72
N TYR A 824 -6.66 -12.01 8.68
CA TYR A 824 -7.33 -11.34 9.80
C TYR A 824 -8.81 -11.74 9.85
N LEU A 825 -9.38 -12.33 8.80
CA LEU A 825 -10.74 -12.85 8.84
C LEU A 825 -10.85 -14.14 9.65
N SER A 826 -9.76 -14.90 9.79
CA SER A 826 -9.77 -16.12 10.62
C SER A 826 -9.59 -15.87 12.11
N SER A 827 -9.29 -14.64 12.55
CA SER A 827 -9.14 -14.36 13.98
C SER A 827 -10.47 -14.45 14.73
N ASP A 828 -10.45 -15.03 15.93
CA ASP A 828 -11.65 -15.35 16.71
C ASP A 828 -12.52 -14.11 17.03
N ASP A 829 -11.88 -12.95 17.23
CA ASP A 829 -12.56 -11.67 17.45
C ASP A 829 -13.33 -11.20 16.20
N VAL A 830 -12.72 -11.26 15.02
CA VAL A 830 -13.36 -10.91 13.74
C VAL A 830 -14.47 -11.90 13.41
N ARG A 831 -14.20 -13.20 13.50
CA ARG A 831 -15.20 -14.27 13.30
C ARG A 831 -16.39 -14.11 14.23
N GLY A 832 -16.13 -13.87 15.51
CA GLY A 832 -17.17 -13.67 16.53
C GLY A 832 -18.06 -12.48 16.22
N VAL A 833 -17.47 -11.32 15.89
CA VAL A 833 -18.20 -10.08 15.57
C VAL A 833 -19.06 -10.24 14.31
N LEU A 834 -18.49 -10.81 13.25
CA LEU A 834 -19.23 -11.03 12.00
C LEU A 834 -20.38 -12.02 12.21
N SER A 835 -20.16 -13.12 12.92
CA SER A 835 -21.18 -14.12 13.24
C SER A 835 -22.30 -13.51 14.09
N PHE A 836 -21.97 -12.65 15.06
CA PHE A 836 -22.96 -11.95 15.85
C PHE A 836 -23.83 -11.05 14.97
N PHE A 837 -23.24 -10.17 14.17
CA PHE A 837 -24.01 -9.29 13.29
C PHE A 837 -24.85 -10.08 12.27
N HIS A 838 -24.35 -11.21 11.77
CA HIS A 838 -25.13 -12.05 10.87
C HIS A 838 -26.32 -12.70 11.57
N SER A 839 -26.14 -13.25 12.78
CA SER A 839 -27.23 -13.85 13.57
C SER A 839 -28.36 -12.86 13.91
N LEU A 840 -28.05 -11.56 13.99
CA LEU A 840 -29.05 -10.51 14.17
C LEU A 840 -29.82 -10.20 12.88
N GLU A 841 -29.15 -10.27 11.73
CA GLU A 841 -29.81 -10.07 10.42
C GLU A 841 -30.68 -11.27 10.05
N ASP A 842 -30.22 -12.48 10.37
CA ASP A 842 -30.89 -13.75 10.09
C ASP A 842 -30.78 -14.73 11.28
N ILE A 843 -31.81 -14.74 12.13
CA ILE A 843 -31.86 -15.60 13.32
C ILE A 843 -32.01 -17.09 13.00
N SER A 844 -32.36 -17.42 11.75
CA SER A 844 -32.44 -18.80 11.30
C SER A 844 -31.07 -19.38 10.93
N ASP A 845 -30.02 -18.56 10.87
CA ASP A 845 -28.64 -19.00 10.75
C ASP A 845 -28.10 -19.47 12.12
N LEU A 846 -28.33 -20.75 12.40
CA LEU A 846 -27.94 -21.37 13.67
C LEU A 846 -26.42 -21.51 13.81
N ALA A 847 -25.67 -21.59 12.70
CA ALA A 847 -24.21 -21.70 12.73
C ALA A 847 -23.57 -20.39 13.19
N SER A 848 -23.99 -19.25 12.62
CA SER A 848 -23.52 -17.94 13.05
C SER A 848 -23.96 -17.61 14.47
N LEU A 849 -25.16 -18.02 14.89
CA LEU A 849 -25.57 -17.94 16.30
C LEU A 849 -24.60 -18.70 17.21
N ALA A 850 -24.32 -19.97 16.89
CA ALA A 850 -23.44 -20.83 17.67
C ALA A 850 -22.00 -20.29 17.76
N SER A 851 -21.41 -19.87 16.64
CA SER A 851 -20.07 -19.29 16.62
C SER A 851 -19.99 -17.97 17.38
N SER A 852 -21.03 -17.12 17.31
CA SER A 852 -21.07 -15.89 18.10
C SER A 852 -21.08 -16.18 19.61
N LEU A 853 -21.97 -17.06 20.07
CA LEU A 853 -22.09 -17.48 21.48
C LEU A 853 -20.80 -18.12 22.00
N ARG A 854 -20.13 -18.91 21.15
CA ARG A 854 -18.86 -19.56 21.48
C ARG A 854 -17.71 -18.57 21.61
N LEU A 855 -17.48 -17.74 20.58
CA LEU A 855 -16.28 -16.91 20.46
C LEU A 855 -16.34 -15.63 21.31
N LEU A 856 -17.51 -14.97 21.36
CA LEU A 856 -17.66 -13.69 22.07
C LEU A 856 -18.15 -13.85 23.52
N TRP A 857 -18.99 -14.86 23.78
CA TRP A 857 -19.61 -15.05 25.10
C TRP A 857 -19.11 -16.29 25.86
N GLY A 858 -18.25 -17.12 25.26
CA GLY A 858 -17.70 -18.32 25.91
C GLY A 858 -18.77 -19.32 26.35
N CYS A 859 -19.89 -19.40 25.62
CA CYS A 859 -21.04 -20.20 26.00
C CYS A 859 -20.73 -21.72 25.92
N PRO A 860 -21.06 -22.52 26.97
CA PRO A 860 -20.99 -23.98 26.94
C PRO A 860 -21.79 -24.64 25.80
N SER A 861 -21.30 -25.76 25.27
CA SER A 861 -21.92 -26.47 24.13
C SER A 861 -23.39 -26.87 24.35
N ASP A 862 -23.76 -27.28 25.57
CA ASP A 862 -25.13 -27.66 25.92
C ASP A 862 -26.11 -26.48 25.86
N LEU A 863 -25.63 -25.27 26.18
CA LEU A 863 -26.41 -24.04 26.07
C LEU A 863 -26.49 -23.53 24.64
N ILE A 864 -25.42 -23.71 23.86
CA ILE A 864 -25.43 -23.43 22.43
C ILE A 864 -26.48 -24.32 21.74
N GLU A 865 -26.47 -25.64 21.99
CA GLU A 865 -27.49 -26.55 21.44
C GLU A 865 -28.92 -26.15 21.84
N ARG A 866 -29.10 -25.67 23.08
CA ARG A 866 -30.41 -25.19 23.55
C ARG A 866 -30.82 -23.93 22.78
N ALA A 867 -29.90 -22.98 22.58
CA ALA A 867 -30.14 -21.78 21.81
C ALA A 867 -30.46 -22.09 20.35
N GLU A 868 -29.73 -23.01 19.71
CA GLU A 868 -30.02 -23.48 18.36
C GLU A 868 -31.45 -24.03 18.25
N LYS A 869 -31.85 -24.92 19.16
CA LYS A 869 -33.19 -25.53 19.16
C LYS A 869 -34.32 -24.50 19.34
N ILE A 870 -34.09 -23.48 20.16
CA ILE A 870 -35.08 -22.42 20.42
C ILE A 870 -35.17 -21.48 19.23
N CYS A 871 -34.02 -20.98 18.75
CA CYS A 871 -33.95 -20.03 17.65
C CYS A 871 -34.41 -20.62 16.31
N ALA A 872 -34.27 -21.94 16.11
CA ALA A 872 -34.78 -22.64 14.92
C ALA A 872 -36.27 -22.42 14.64
N GLY A 873 -37.07 -22.10 15.68
CA GLY A 873 -38.50 -21.80 15.54
C GLY A 873 -38.82 -20.39 15.04
N PHE A 874 -37.84 -19.50 14.96
CA PHE A 874 -38.04 -18.08 14.66
C PHE A 874 -37.59 -17.74 13.23
N LYS A 875 -38.44 -16.98 12.51
CA LYS A 875 -38.12 -16.47 11.16
C LYS A 875 -37.63 -15.02 11.15
N GLN A 876 -37.78 -14.32 12.26
CA GLN A 876 -37.37 -12.93 12.46
C GLN A 876 -36.87 -12.79 13.89
N PHE A 877 -35.89 -11.89 14.07
CA PHE A 877 -35.37 -11.59 15.39
C PHE A 877 -36.40 -10.83 16.23
N ASP A 878 -36.95 -11.51 17.24
CA ASP A 878 -37.87 -10.95 18.22
C ASP A 878 -37.29 -11.20 19.62
N VAL A 879 -36.68 -10.16 20.20
CA VAL A 879 -35.96 -10.26 21.46
C VAL A 879 -36.87 -10.76 22.57
N GLU A 880 -38.12 -10.27 22.66
CA GLU A 880 -39.04 -10.63 23.74
C GLU A 880 -39.53 -12.07 23.59
N ALA A 881 -39.93 -12.46 22.38
CA ALA A 881 -40.42 -13.81 22.14
C ALA A 881 -39.31 -14.88 22.29
N ILE A 882 -38.08 -14.56 21.88
CA ILE A 882 -36.92 -15.44 22.07
C ILE A 882 -36.57 -15.54 23.56
N ARG A 883 -36.54 -14.41 24.27
CA ARG A 883 -36.32 -14.36 25.73
C ARG A 883 -37.36 -15.20 26.48
N ASP A 884 -38.63 -15.07 26.12
CA ASP A 884 -39.71 -15.88 26.69
C ASP A 884 -39.55 -17.36 26.35
N ALA A 885 -39.14 -17.71 25.14
CA ALA A 885 -38.90 -19.10 24.75
C ALA A 885 -37.73 -19.74 25.52
N PHE A 886 -36.66 -18.98 25.79
CA PHE A 886 -35.56 -19.40 26.67
C PHE A 886 -36.04 -19.68 28.09
N TYR A 887 -36.83 -18.79 28.68
CA TYR A 887 -37.33 -18.98 30.04
C TYR A 887 -38.42 -20.05 30.16
N ASN A 888 -39.18 -20.32 29.08
CA ASN A 888 -40.26 -21.31 29.07
C ASN A 888 -39.82 -22.71 28.63
N SER A 889 -38.61 -22.89 28.06
CA SER A 889 -38.07 -24.22 27.76
C SER A 889 -37.65 -24.95 29.04
N VAL A 890 -38.43 -25.93 29.49
CA VAL A 890 -38.20 -26.71 30.73
C VAL A 890 -36.92 -27.58 30.62
N PRO A 891 -36.10 -27.73 31.68
CA PRO A 891 -34.91 -28.58 31.66
C PRO A 891 -35.24 -30.08 31.59
N TYR A 892 -34.36 -30.82 30.91
CA TYR A 892 -34.29 -32.28 30.94
C TYR A 892 -34.24 -32.76 32.40
N SER A 893 -35.11 -33.72 32.74
CA SER A 893 -35.19 -34.29 34.08
C SER A 893 -33.89 -35.00 34.48
N THR A 894 -33.30 -34.61 35.61
CA THR A 894 -32.36 -35.46 36.35
C THR A 894 -33.13 -36.62 36.98
N ASN A 895 -33.25 -37.74 36.25
CA ASN A 895 -33.72 -39.01 36.80
C ASN A 895 -32.53 -39.99 36.93
N SER A 896 -31.80 -39.90 38.05
CA SER A 896 -31.12 -41.05 38.63
C SER A 896 -30.99 -40.89 40.15
N ALA A 897 -32.12 -40.93 40.85
CA ALA A 897 -32.15 -41.31 42.26
C ALA A 897 -33.44 -42.10 42.48
N ALA A 898 -33.34 -43.41 42.25
CA ALA A 898 -34.37 -44.35 42.64
C ALA A 898 -34.56 -44.31 44.15
N GLU A 899 -35.84 -44.35 44.51
CA GLU A 899 -36.43 -44.38 45.84
C GLU A 899 -35.76 -45.40 46.76
N ASN A 900 -35.62 -45.03 48.04
CA ASN A 900 -35.34 -45.95 49.13
C ASN A 900 -36.14 -45.51 50.36
N GLU A 901 -37.45 -45.78 50.34
CA GLU A 901 -38.19 -46.06 51.57
C GLU A 901 -38.03 -47.55 51.88
N ARG A 902 -37.52 -47.80 53.08
CA ARG A 902 -37.35 -49.14 53.66
C ARG A 902 -38.71 -49.65 54.09
N ASP A 903 -39.03 -50.89 53.74
CA ASP A 903 -39.64 -51.79 54.72
C ASP A 903 -39.36 -53.27 54.45
N ASN A 904 -38.97 -53.92 55.55
CA ASN A 904 -39.07 -55.33 55.90
C ASN A 904 -38.26 -56.46 55.21
N THR A 905 -37.41 -57.02 56.09
CA THR A 905 -37.20 -58.46 56.36
C THR A 905 -36.33 -59.30 55.43
N SER A 906 -35.14 -59.62 55.97
CA SER A 906 -34.47 -60.93 56.01
C SER A 906 -34.33 -61.73 54.70
N CYS A 907 -33.08 -61.96 54.28
CA CYS A 907 -32.48 -63.29 54.38
C CYS A 907 -30.97 -63.26 54.06
N ASN A 908 -30.22 -64.00 54.88
CA ASN A 908 -28.79 -64.23 54.83
C ASN A 908 -28.30 -64.84 53.51
N SER A 909 -27.09 -64.47 53.08
CA SER A 909 -25.97 -65.43 52.96
C SER A 909 -24.66 -64.75 52.53
N ASN A 910 -23.71 -64.67 53.48
CA ASN A 910 -22.35 -65.23 53.42
C ASN A 910 -21.57 -65.16 52.08
N LEU A 911 -20.43 -64.44 52.04
CA LEU A 911 -19.07 -64.99 52.21
C LEU A 911 -17.96 -64.02 51.74
N ASP A 912 -17.13 -63.65 52.72
CA ASP A 912 -15.67 -63.46 52.74
C ASP A 912 -14.91 -62.72 51.62
N THR A 913 -14.39 -61.58 52.07
CA THR A 913 -13.09 -60.97 51.75
C THR A 913 -11.90 -61.92 51.86
N THR A 914 -10.88 -61.74 51.02
CA THR A 914 -9.47 -61.82 51.46
C THR A 914 -8.58 -60.91 50.62
N ALA A 915 -7.84 -60.05 51.33
CA ALA A 915 -6.74 -59.22 50.83
C ALA A 915 -5.48 -60.06 50.57
N LEU A 916 -4.52 -59.51 49.82
CA LEU A 916 -3.07 -59.68 50.06
C LEU A 916 -2.26 -58.70 49.20
N ASN A 917 -1.43 -57.90 49.89
CA ASN A 917 -0.01 -57.53 49.67
C ASN A 917 0.55 -57.68 48.23
N ILE A 918 1.46 -56.79 47.79
CA ILE A 918 2.89 -56.85 48.11
C ILE A 918 3.54 -55.48 47.83
N GLY A 919 4.40 -55.04 48.75
CA GLY A 919 5.37 -53.97 48.54
C GLY A 919 6.75 -54.48 48.10
N GLU A 920 7.59 -53.50 47.75
CA GLU A 920 9.06 -53.52 47.66
C GLU A 920 9.74 -54.32 46.52
N SER A 921 10.52 -53.61 45.69
CA SER A 921 11.98 -53.65 45.86
C SER A 921 12.74 -52.46 45.21
N ILE A 922 13.80 -52.11 45.94
CA ILE A 922 14.90 -51.15 45.80
C ILE A 922 15.69 -51.28 44.48
N GLY A 923 16.25 -50.17 43.98
CA GLY A 923 17.40 -50.22 43.06
C GLY A 923 17.86 -48.88 42.46
N ASP A 924 18.78 -48.21 43.16
CA ASP A 924 19.88 -47.35 42.69
C ASP A 924 19.65 -46.01 41.93
N ALA A 925 20.15 -44.95 42.58
CA ALA A 925 20.55 -43.67 41.98
C ALA A 925 22.00 -43.77 41.41
N PRO A 926 22.50 -42.86 40.53
CA PRO A 926 22.86 -41.51 40.98
C PRO A 926 22.69 -40.37 39.95
N GLN A 927 22.88 -39.17 40.49
CA GLN A 927 22.78 -37.83 39.93
C GLN A 927 23.80 -37.44 38.84
N LYS A 928 23.43 -36.34 38.15
CA LYS A 928 24.22 -35.15 37.68
C LYS A 928 24.82 -35.17 36.26
N GLY A 929 24.42 -34.14 35.50
CA GLY A 929 25.22 -33.54 34.42
C GLY A 929 24.39 -32.79 33.39
N ALA A 930 24.39 -31.45 33.45
CA ALA A 930 23.66 -30.51 32.61
C ALA A 930 24.11 -30.49 31.13
N PHE A 931 23.25 -30.01 30.21
CA PHE A 931 23.58 -28.91 29.28
C PHE A 931 22.35 -28.36 28.49
N SER A 932 22.22 -27.04 28.57
CA SER A 932 21.72 -26.04 27.60
C SER A 932 20.26 -25.99 27.10
N ALA A 933 19.77 -24.75 27.16
CA ALA A 933 18.46 -24.23 26.78
C ALA A 933 18.40 -23.67 25.33
N LEU A 934 17.15 -23.42 24.89
CA LEU A 934 16.60 -22.33 24.03
C LEU A 934 15.69 -22.86 22.88
N PRO A 935 14.75 -22.06 22.30
CA PRO A 935 13.53 -21.51 22.91
C PRO A 935 12.29 -21.57 21.97
N GLY A 936 11.09 -21.20 22.45
CA GLY A 936 10.06 -20.56 21.60
C GLY A 936 8.70 -21.26 21.44
N SER A 937 7.72 -20.86 22.26
CA SER A 937 6.32 -20.56 21.91
C SER A 937 5.51 -20.48 23.20
N GLY A 938 5.52 -19.30 23.80
CA GLY A 938 4.65 -18.93 24.90
C GLY A 938 4.21 -17.48 24.69
N THR A 939 3.00 -17.19 25.14
CA THR A 939 2.24 -15.91 25.13
C THR A 939 1.28 -15.71 23.96
N GLU A 940 0.02 -16.09 24.17
CA GLU A 940 -1.16 -15.39 23.60
C GLU A 940 -2.50 -15.81 24.25
N LEU A 941 -2.61 -17.02 24.83
CA LEU A 941 -3.82 -17.44 25.57
C LEU A 941 -4.23 -16.62 26.83
N PRO A 942 -3.35 -15.90 27.57
CA PRO A 942 -3.75 -15.26 28.83
C PRO A 942 -4.58 -13.97 28.71
N ASN A 943 -4.68 -13.34 27.53
CA ASN A 943 -5.29 -12.00 27.41
C ASN A 943 -6.82 -12.03 27.28
N ILE A 944 -7.40 -13.05 26.65
CA ILE A 944 -8.87 -13.18 26.48
C ILE A 944 -9.53 -13.57 27.81
N LEU A 945 -8.91 -14.50 28.56
CA LEU A 945 -9.36 -14.83 29.92
C LEU A 945 -9.22 -13.64 30.88
N ARG A 946 -8.18 -12.80 30.70
CA ARG A 946 -8.04 -11.54 31.45
C ARG A 946 -9.12 -10.53 31.11
N GLN A 947 -9.51 -10.37 29.84
CA GLN A 947 -10.61 -9.47 29.46
C GLN A 947 -11.95 -9.93 30.06
N ALA A 948 -12.22 -11.24 30.07
CA ALA A 948 -13.40 -11.80 30.71
C ALA A 948 -13.40 -11.60 32.25
N GLU A 949 -12.25 -11.74 32.91
CA GLU A 949 -12.08 -11.44 34.34
C GLU A 949 -12.15 -9.94 34.65
N GLN A 950 -11.65 -9.09 33.77
CA GLN A 950 -11.63 -7.63 33.95
C GLN A 950 -13.02 -7.02 33.71
N LEU A 951 -13.82 -7.58 32.80
CA LEU A 951 -15.25 -7.27 32.65
C LEU A 951 -16.06 -7.73 33.88
N ARG A 952 -15.67 -8.85 34.50
CA ARG A 952 -16.26 -9.36 35.75
C ARG A 952 -15.92 -8.47 36.95
N GLU A 953 -14.68 -8.00 37.08
CA GLU A 953 -14.26 -7.07 38.14
C GLU A 953 -14.83 -5.66 37.95
N ASN A 954 -14.87 -5.15 36.72
CA ASN A 954 -15.45 -3.84 36.43
C ASN A 954 -16.93 -3.78 36.79
N TRP A 955 -17.69 -4.85 36.54
CA TRP A 955 -19.10 -4.94 36.94
C TRP A 955 -19.28 -4.98 38.46
N LEU A 956 -18.51 -5.79 39.19
CA LEU A 956 -18.49 -5.84 40.66
C LEU A 956 -18.13 -4.48 41.29
N ASN A 957 -17.31 -3.68 40.59
CA ASN A 957 -16.90 -2.35 41.03
C ASN A 957 -17.91 -1.25 40.63
N THR A 958 -18.66 -1.39 39.54
CA THR A 958 -19.69 -0.40 39.12
C THR A 958 -21.01 -0.54 39.85
N THR A 959 -21.37 -1.71 40.41
CA THR A 959 -22.56 -1.86 41.28
C THR A 959 -22.25 -1.64 42.77
N GLY A 960 -21.04 -1.18 43.09
CA GLY A 960 -20.52 -1.03 44.45
C GLY A 960 -20.34 0.41 44.94
N LYS A 961 -20.94 1.42 44.29
CA LYS A 961 -20.90 2.81 44.75
C LYS A 961 -22.21 3.57 44.45
N ASP A 962 -23.22 3.29 45.27
CA ASP A 962 -24.09 4.35 45.79
C ASP A 962 -24.18 4.17 47.30
N SER A 963 -23.26 4.83 47.99
CA SER A 963 -23.25 4.97 49.44
C SER A 963 -23.46 6.45 49.74
N THR A 964 -24.71 6.89 49.75
CA THR A 964 -25.13 8.16 50.36
C THR A 964 -26.64 8.24 50.61
N GLU A 965 -27.29 7.15 51.01
CA GLU A 965 -28.67 7.24 51.54
C GLU A 965 -29.00 6.00 52.38
N THR A 966 -28.29 5.82 53.50
CA THR A 966 -28.66 4.83 54.53
C THR A 966 -28.01 5.19 55.87
N GLN A 967 -28.34 6.38 56.37
CA GLN A 967 -28.09 6.75 57.78
C GLN A 967 -29.35 7.08 58.58
N GLU A 968 -30.56 6.85 58.05
CA GLU A 968 -31.81 7.15 58.78
C GLU A 968 -32.80 5.99 58.96
N TYR A 969 -32.48 4.75 58.59
CA TYR A 969 -33.42 3.63 58.76
C TYR A 969 -32.87 2.40 59.50
N GLN A 970 -31.90 2.59 60.40
CA GLN A 970 -31.50 1.57 61.39
C GLN A 970 -31.59 2.08 62.83
N GLN A 971 -32.71 2.73 63.17
CA GLN A 971 -33.12 2.90 64.56
C GLN A 971 -34.61 2.59 64.79
N GLU A 972 -35.23 1.66 64.04
CA GLU A 972 -36.60 1.28 64.37
C GLU A 972 -37.06 -0.09 63.85
N SER A 973 -36.31 -1.17 64.12
CA SER A 973 -36.90 -2.52 63.99
C SER A 973 -36.15 -3.59 64.78
N ASN A 974 -35.95 -3.34 66.08
CA ASN A 974 -35.78 -4.41 67.05
C ASN A 974 -37.16 -4.66 67.70
N LYS A 975 -38.01 -5.45 67.04
CA LYS A 975 -39.08 -6.28 67.67
C LYS A 975 -39.85 -7.12 66.65
N SER A 976 -40.03 -8.39 67.05
CA SER A 976 -40.95 -9.43 66.54
C SER A 976 -40.69 -9.99 65.14
N GLY A 977 -40.42 -11.29 65.08
CA GLY A 977 -40.04 -11.98 63.85
C GLY A 977 -41.22 -12.53 63.03
N SER A 978 -40.90 -12.98 61.83
CA SER A 978 -41.34 -14.29 61.33
C SER A 978 -40.39 -14.72 60.21
N ILE A 979 -40.01 -15.99 60.23
CA ILE A 979 -39.05 -16.62 59.32
C ILE A 979 -39.85 -17.22 58.16
N GLN A 980 -39.67 -16.73 56.94
CA GLN A 980 -39.85 -17.53 55.73
C GLN A 980 -38.47 -17.92 55.21
N SER A 981 -38.32 -19.21 54.93
CA SER A 981 -37.05 -19.92 54.81
C SER A 981 -36.29 -19.57 53.53
N ALA A 982 -34.98 -19.40 53.69
CA ALA A 982 -33.98 -19.15 52.64
C ALA A 982 -33.87 -20.24 51.54
N ALA A 983 -34.74 -21.26 51.55
CA ALA A 983 -34.69 -22.39 50.63
C ALA A 983 -35.37 -22.10 49.27
N GLU A 984 -36.41 -21.28 49.22
CA GLU A 984 -37.08 -20.89 47.95
C GLU A 984 -36.29 -19.83 47.16
N VAL A 985 -35.42 -19.07 47.83
CA VAL A 985 -34.53 -18.09 47.18
C VAL A 985 -33.29 -18.77 46.58
N GLN A 986 -32.84 -19.91 47.14
CA GLN A 986 -31.69 -20.66 46.64
C GLN A 986 -31.99 -21.55 45.42
N SER A 987 -33.25 -22.00 45.21
CA SER A 987 -33.61 -22.75 44.00
C SER A 987 -33.76 -21.83 42.77
N LYS A 988 -34.30 -20.61 42.95
CA LYS A 988 -34.35 -19.60 41.87
C LYS A 988 -32.97 -19.06 41.50
N ASN A 989 -32.05 -18.90 42.47
CA ASN A 989 -30.69 -18.41 42.20
C ASN A 989 -29.74 -19.44 41.57
N LYS A 990 -30.08 -20.73 41.53
CA LYS A 990 -29.31 -21.74 40.77
C LYS A 990 -29.71 -21.81 39.30
N GLN A 991 -30.96 -21.47 38.97
CA GLN A 991 -31.46 -21.45 37.59
C GLN A 991 -30.87 -20.27 36.80
N SER A 992 -30.67 -19.11 37.43
CA SER A 992 -30.16 -17.89 36.77
C SER A 992 -28.65 -17.88 36.49
N ALA A 993 -27.89 -18.79 37.10
CA ALA A 993 -26.44 -18.89 36.85
C ALA A 993 -26.10 -19.68 35.57
N ILE A 994 -27.05 -20.48 35.06
CA ILE A 994 -26.85 -21.35 33.90
C ILE A 994 -27.16 -20.62 32.57
N ASP A 995 -28.07 -19.63 32.56
CA ASP A 995 -28.47 -18.92 31.33
C ASP A 995 -27.78 -17.54 31.11
N PHE A 996 -26.80 -17.19 31.94
CA PHE A 996 -26.13 -15.86 31.94
C PHE A 996 -25.49 -15.42 30.60
N PRO A 997 -24.84 -16.31 29.80
CA PRO A 997 -24.34 -15.92 28.49
C PRO A 997 -25.45 -15.56 27.48
N LEU A 998 -26.60 -16.23 27.56
CA LEU A 998 -27.74 -16.03 26.65
C LEU A 998 -28.48 -14.73 26.96
N ASP A 999 -28.68 -14.41 28.24
CA ASP A 999 -29.28 -13.14 28.66
C ASP A 999 -28.44 -11.95 28.20
N LYS A 1000 -27.11 -12.03 28.35
CA LYS A 1000 -26.17 -11.02 27.83
C LYS A 1000 -26.24 -10.90 26.32
N TRP A 1001 -26.30 -12.02 25.60
CA TRP A 1001 -26.43 -11.99 24.15
C TRP A 1001 -27.74 -11.30 23.73
N LEU A 1002 -28.87 -11.59 24.39
CA LEU A 1002 -30.17 -10.95 24.12
C LEU A 1002 -30.17 -9.44 24.40
N GLU A 1003 -29.60 -9.01 25.53
CA GLU A 1003 -29.42 -7.59 25.86
C GLU A 1003 -28.61 -6.86 24.79
N ARG A 1004 -27.54 -7.48 24.29
CA ARG A 1004 -26.73 -6.91 23.20
C ARG A 1004 -27.48 -6.93 21.87
N ALA A 1005 -28.20 -7.99 21.56
CA ALA A 1005 -29.00 -8.08 20.35
C ALA A 1005 -30.03 -6.95 20.25
N GLU A 1006 -30.67 -6.60 21.36
CA GLU A 1006 -31.66 -5.51 21.43
C GLU A 1006 -31.08 -4.15 21.02
N VAL A 1007 -29.83 -3.87 21.42
CA VAL A 1007 -29.12 -2.63 21.08
C VAL A 1007 -28.59 -2.63 19.65
N TRP A 1008 -28.02 -3.75 19.21
CA TRP A 1008 -27.25 -3.83 17.97
C TRP A 1008 -28.10 -4.14 16.73
N LEU A 1009 -29.24 -4.83 16.88
CA LEU A 1009 -30.16 -5.14 15.78
C LEU A 1009 -30.58 -3.92 14.93
N PRO A 1010 -31.00 -2.77 15.51
CA PRO A 1010 -31.33 -1.59 14.71
C PRO A 1010 -30.11 -0.96 14.03
N LEU A 1011 -28.92 -1.09 14.61
CA LEU A 1011 -27.67 -0.57 14.03
C LEU A 1011 -27.28 -1.40 12.81
N VAL A 1012 -27.24 -2.73 12.92
CA VAL A 1012 -26.88 -3.65 11.82
C VAL A 1012 -27.75 -3.41 10.59
N LYS A 1013 -29.05 -3.10 10.79
CA LYS A 1013 -30.00 -2.83 9.69
C LYS A 1013 -29.85 -1.46 9.02
N LYS A 1014 -29.22 -0.46 9.66
CA LYS A 1014 -29.23 0.94 9.20
C LYS A 1014 -27.84 1.51 8.91
N GLU A 1015 -26.82 1.07 9.63
CA GLU A 1015 -25.49 1.65 9.59
C GLU A 1015 -24.62 1.04 8.48
N LYS A 1016 -23.58 1.80 8.10
CA LYS A 1016 -22.54 1.28 7.20
C LYS A 1016 -21.61 0.31 7.97
N PRO A 1017 -21.10 -0.75 7.32
CA PRO A 1017 -20.28 -1.76 7.98
C PRO A 1017 -19.06 -1.24 8.75
N HIS A 1018 -18.26 -0.33 8.18
CA HIS A 1018 -17.12 0.24 8.90
C HIS A 1018 -17.53 1.01 10.17
N LYS A 1019 -18.68 1.69 10.17
CA LYS A 1019 -19.21 2.38 11.36
C LYS A 1019 -19.72 1.41 12.42
N LEU A 1020 -20.23 0.25 12.01
CA LEU A 1020 -20.59 -0.82 12.95
C LEU A 1020 -19.37 -1.35 13.69
N ILE A 1021 -18.29 -1.63 12.96
CA ILE A 1021 -17.05 -2.14 13.54
C ILE A 1021 -16.36 -1.06 14.38
N GLU A 1022 -16.31 0.20 13.92
CA GLU A 1022 -15.79 1.32 14.70
C GLU A 1022 -16.53 1.47 16.05
N LYS A 1023 -17.87 1.39 16.05
CA LYS A 1023 -18.66 1.41 17.29
C LYS A 1023 -18.35 0.21 18.18
N TRP A 1024 -18.10 -0.96 17.59
CA TRP A 1024 -17.75 -2.16 18.33
C TRP A 1024 -16.38 -2.00 19.01
N GLU A 1025 -15.39 -1.48 18.29
CA GLU A 1025 -14.05 -1.21 18.84
C GLU A 1025 -14.08 -0.16 19.96
N GLN A 1026 -14.93 0.86 19.84
CA GLN A 1026 -15.12 1.86 20.89
C GLN A 1026 -15.69 1.27 22.19
N GLU A 1027 -16.60 0.29 22.08
CA GLU A 1027 -17.27 -0.31 23.24
C GLU A 1027 -16.48 -1.49 23.84
N PHE A 1028 -15.86 -2.33 23.01
CA PHE A 1028 -15.24 -3.61 23.42
C PHE A 1028 -13.72 -3.66 23.26
N GLY A 1029 -13.12 -2.61 22.69
CA GLY A 1029 -11.68 -2.49 22.45
C GLY A 1029 -11.28 -2.80 21.01
N ALA A 1030 -10.29 -2.06 20.50
CA ALA A 1030 -9.72 -2.27 19.18
C ALA A 1030 -8.67 -3.39 19.19
N THR A 1031 -8.62 -4.17 18.11
CA THR A 1031 -7.56 -5.15 17.85
C THR A 1031 -6.98 -4.91 16.45
N PRO A 1032 -5.73 -5.32 16.18
CA PRO A 1032 -5.16 -5.20 14.83
C PRO A 1032 -6.01 -5.87 13.74
N SER A 1033 -6.73 -6.95 14.08
CA SER A 1033 -7.61 -7.65 13.14
C SER A 1033 -8.93 -6.89 12.89
N LEU A 1034 -9.54 -6.33 13.93
CA LEU A 1034 -10.76 -5.52 13.79
C LEU A 1034 -10.49 -4.20 13.06
N ASP A 1035 -9.33 -3.58 13.27
CA ASP A 1035 -8.96 -2.35 12.56
C ASP A 1035 -8.81 -2.60 11.06
N LYS A 1036 -8.18 -3.73 10.68
CA LYS A 1036 -8.12 -4.20 9.30
C LYS A 1036 -9.51 -4.47 8.72
N LEU A 1037 -10.38 -5.15 9.46
CA LEU A 1037 -11.76 -5.39 9.05
C LEU A 1037 -12.52 -4.08 8.84
N LYS A 1038 -12.38 -3.10 9.74
CA LYS A 1038 -12.99 -1.77 9.62
C LYS A 1038 -12.55 -1.06 8.35
N ASN A 1039 -11.25 -1.06 8.06
CA ASN A 1039 -10.69 -0.42 6.86
C ASN A 1039 -11.19 -1.11 5.58
N ALA A 1040 -11.27 -2.44 5.57
CA ALA A 1040 -11.87 -3.21 4.49
C ALA A 1040 -13.37 -2.94 4.32
N ALA A 1041 -14.09 -2.75 5.42
CA ALA A 1041 -15.54 -2.55 5.46
C ALA A 1041 -15.99 -1.19 4.89
N VAL A 1042 -15.06 -0.26 4.61
CA VAL A 1042 -15.36 1.05 4.02
C VAL A 1042 -16.01 0.93 2.63
N PHE A 1043 -15.65 -0.11 1.87
CA PHE A 1043 -16.10 -0.30 0.49
C PHE A 1043 -17.51 -0.88 0.35
N PHE A 1044 -18.16 -1.24 1.45
CA PHE A 1044 -19.48 -1.88 1.43
C PHE A 1044 -20.59 -0.93 1.88
N SER A 1045 -21.72 -0.98 1.17
CA SER A 1045 -22.88 -0.14 1.46
C SER A 1045 -23.80 -0.67 2.56
N SER A 1046 -23.71 -1.96 2.89
CA SER A 1046 -24.54 -2.64 3.90
C SER A 1046 -23.87 -3.91 4.41
N PHE A 1047 -24.16 -4.33 5.64
CA PHE A 1047 -23.58 -5.55 6.23
C PHE A 1047 -23.88 -6.79 5.39
N LYS A 1048 -25.12 -6.97 4.94
CA LYS A 1048 -25.53 -8.06 4.04
C LYS A 1048 -24.64 -8.26 2.81
N ASN A 1049 -24.30 -7.16 2.14
CA ASN A 1049 -23.44 -7.18 0.95
C ASN A 1049 -22.00 -7.53 1.31
N MET A 1050 -21.51 -7.01 2.44
CA MET A 1050 -20.19 -7.35 2.97
C MET A 1050 -20.11 -8.82 3.34
N TRP A 1051 -21.09 -9.35 4.07
CA TRP A 1051 -21.15 -10.76 4.48
C TRP A 1051 -21.22 -11.71 3.29
N ARG A 1052 -22.08 -11.42 2.29
CA ARG A 1052 -22.11 -12.21 1.05
C ARG A 1052 -20.79 -12.19 0.30
N ALA A 1053 -20.08 -11.05 0.29
CA ALA A 1053 -18.76 -10.96 -0.35
C ALA A 1053 -17.69 -11.73 0.44
N LEU A 1054 -17.72 -11.66 1.78
CA LEU A 1054 -16.85 -12.41 2.68
C LEU A 1054 -17.03 -13.93 2.52
N ILE A 1055 -18.27 -14.42 2.55
CA ILE A 1055 -18.60 -15.85 2.41
C ILE A 1055 -18.22 -16.42 1.04
N LEU A 1056 -18.36 -15.64 -0.04
CA LEU A 1056 -18.19 -16.14 -1.41
C LEU A 1056 -16.77 -15.98 -1.99
N GLY A 1057 -15.81 -15.45 -1.23
CA GLY A 1057 -14.48 -15.14 -1.77
C GLY A 1057 -13.44 -14.76 -0.73
N GLU A 1058 -12.98 -15.75 0.04
CA GLU A 1058 -11.92 -15.63 1.05
C GLU A 1058 -10.77 -14.69 0.62
N GLU A 1059 -10.64 -13.63 1.43
CA GLU A 1059 -9.52 -12.67 1.65
C GLU A 1059 -8.87 -11.96 0.47
N ALA A 1060 -8.55 -12.69 -0.60
CA ALA A 1060 -7.86 -12.14 -1.75
C ALA A 1060 -8.69 -11.07 -2.46
N ASP A 1061 -10.03 -11.15 -2.40
CA ASP A 1061 -10.93 -10.21 -3.06
C ASP A 1061 -11.28 -8.99 -2.21
N ILE A 1062 -11.14 -9.04 -0.88
CA ILE A 1062 -11.44 -7.89 0.00
C ILE A 1062 -10.31 -6.86 -0.05
N CYS A 1063 -9.05 -7.31 -0.03
CA CYS A 1063 -7.90 -6.43 -0.30
C CYS A 1063 -7.86 -5.93 -1.76
N ARG A 1064 -8.59 -6.57 -2.69
CA ARG A 1064 -8.67 -6.21 -4.12
C ARG A 1064 -9.94 -5.44 -4.50
N ALA A 1065 -10.95 -5.39 -3.64
CA ALA A 1065 -12.20 -4.62 -3.79
C ALA A 1065 -12.02 -3.11 -3.58
N SER A 1066 -10.82 -2.67 -3.23
CA SER A 1066 -10.34 -1.27 -3.35
C SER A 1066 -10.36 -0.75 -4.81
N GLY A 1067 -10.88 -1.54 -5.76
CA GLY A 1067 -11.22 -1.17 -7.13
C GLY A 1067 -12.30 -0.10 -7.26
N ARG A 1068 -11.91 1.15 -7.01
CA ARG A 1068 -12.18 2.28 -7.93
C ARG A 1068 -10.88 3.04 -8.14
N ASN A 1069 -10.20 2.77 -9.26
CA ASN A 1069 -9.14 3.58 -9.86
C ASN A 1069 -7.90 4.00 -9.05
N THR A 1070 -7.70 3.62 -7.80
CA THR A 1070 -6.41 3.83 -7.13
C THR A 1070 -5.49 2.64 -7.44
N LYS A 1071 -4.67 2.75 -8.49
CA LYS A 1071 -3.47 1.92 -8.60
C LYS A 1071 -2.62 2.30 -7.39
N SER A 1072 -2.67 1.51 -6.31
CA SER A 1072 -1.71 1.64 -5.20
C SER A 1072 -0.32 1.76 -5.83
N GLY A 1073 0.32 2.93 -5.70
CA GLY A 1073 1.64 3.22 -6.26
C GLY A 1073 2.74 2.49 -5.50
N ALA A 1074 2.56 1.19 -5.27
CA ALA A 1074 3.36 0.34 -4.41
C ALA A 1074 3.74 -0.96 -5.14
N VAL A 1075 4.91 -1.50 -4.78
CA VAL A 1075 5.40 -2.80 -5.27
C VAL A 1075 4.50 -3.92 -4.77
N ARG A 1076 4.10 -4.83 -5.65
CA ARG A 1076 3.27 -5.98 -5.24
C ARG A 1076 4.11 -7.19 -4.87
N LEU A 1077 4.01 -7.62 -3.61
CA LEU A 1077 4.61 -8.84 -3.09
C LEU A 1077 3.55 -9.94 -3.06
N MET A 1078 3.77 -11.08 -3.70
CA MET A 1078 2.79 -12.19 -3.70
C MET A 1078 3.41 -13.55 -3.99
N THR A 1079 2.65 -14.62 -3.77
CA THR A 1079 3.04 -15.95 -4.23
C THR A 1079 2.82 -16.10 -5.73
N LEU A 1080 3.52 -17.05 -6.35
CA LEU A 1080 3.32 -17.42 -7.76
C LEU A 1080 1.85 -17.79 -8.05
N HIS A 1081 1.18 -18.48 -7.12
CA HIS A 1081 -0.25 -18.76 -7.20
C HIS A 1081 -1.09 -17.48 -7.16
N GLY A 1082 -0.79 -16.57 -6.22
CA GLY A 1082 -1.48 -15.29 -6.09
C GLY A 1082 -1.32 -14.36 -7.29
N ALA A 1083 -0.31 -14.59 -8.13
CA ALA A 1083 -0.05 -13.83 -9.35
C ALA A 1083 -0.87 -14.30 -10.56
N LYS A 1084 -1.56 -15.45 -10.49
CA LYS A 1084 -2.36 -15.97 -11.61
C LYS A 1084 -3.43 -14.94 -12.02
N GLY A 1085 -3.61 -14.75 -13.32
CA GLY A 1085 -4.52 -13.75 -13.89
C GLY A 1085 -3.95 -12.32 -13.93
N LEU A 1086 -2.91 -12.01 -13.16
CA LEU A 1086 -2.27 -10.69 -13.15
C LEU A 1086 -1.16 -10.58 -14.20
N GLU A 1087 -0.67 -9.36 -14.41
CA GLU A 1087 0.45 -9.01 -15.28
C GLU A 1087 1.11 -7.71 -14.82
N PHE A 1088 2.43 -7.60 -14.99
CA PHE A 1088 3.24 -6.47 -14.55
C PHE A 1088 4.31 -6.13 -15.59
N ASP A 1089 4.67 -4.86 -15.71
CA ASP A 1089 5.71 -4.45 -16.66
C ASP A 1089 7.06 -5.08 -16.26
N ARG A 1090 7.31 -5.16 -14.94
CA ARG A 1090 8.55 -5.69 -14.37
C ARG A 1090 8.26 -6.72 -13.28
N VAL A 1091 8.90 -7.89 -13.35
CA VAL A 1091 8.71 -8.98 -12.38
C VAL A 1091 10.04 -9.49 -11.84
N PHE A 1092 10.08 -9.70 -10.54
CA PHE A 1092 11.10 -10.50 -9.86
C PHE A 1092 10.54 -11.88 -9.51
N ILE A 1093 11.24 -12.95 -9.86
CA ILE A 1093 11.02 -14.28 -9.28
C ILE A 1093 12.05 -14.48 -8.18
N ALA A 1094 11.61 -14.28 -6.94
CA ALA A 1094 12.47 -14.31 -5.76
C ALA A 1094 12.62 -15.71 -5.16
N GLY A 1095 13.84 -16.03 -4.74
CA GLY A 1095 14.16 -17.28 -4.07
C GLY A 1095 13.92 -18.50 -4.94
N ALA A 1096 14.31 -18.45 -6.21
CA ALA A 1096 14.32 -19.59 -7.14
C ALA A 1096 15.42 -20.58 -6.74
N ASN A 1097 15.26 -21.19 -5.56
CA ASN A 1097 16.28 -21.97 -4.88
C ASN A 1097 15.96 -23.47 -4.90
N THR A 1098 17.00 -24.32 -4.88
CA THR A 1098 16.85 -25.77 -4.66
C THR A 1098 16.03 -26.04 -3.40
N GLY A 1099 15.05 -26.95 -3.48
CA GLY A 1099 14.14 -27.30 -2.37
C GLY A 1099 13.02 -26.30 -2.10
N LYS A 1100 13.08 -25.07 -2.66
CA LYS A 1100 12.01 -24.06 -2.56
C LYS A 1100 11.17 -23.95 -3.83
N LEU A 1101 11.80 -24.06 -5.00
CA LEU A 1101 11.12 -24.09 -6.30
C LEU A 1101 11.94 -25.00 -7.23
N PRO A 1102 11.56 -26.28 -7.44
CA PRO A 1102 10.36 -26.93 -6.91
C PRO A 1102 10.38 -27.08 -5.39
N LEU A 1103 9.20 -27.00 -4.77
CA LEU A 1103 9.04 -27.22 -3.33
C LEU A 1103 9.22 -28.70 -2.97
N GLU A 1104 10.19 -29.01 -2.10
CA GLU A 1104 10.43 -30.37 -1.60
C GLU A 1104 9.91 -30.50 -0.15
N SER A 1105 9.00 -31.45 0.11
CA SER A 1105 8.47 -31.72 1.45
C SER A 1105 9.01 -33.04 2.01
N GLN A 1106 9.18 -33.15 3.33
CA GLN A 1106 9.63 -34.40 3.96
C GLN A 1106 8.63 -35.54 3.69
N GLY A 1107 9.06 -36.56 2.94
CA GLY A 1107 8.29 -37.79 2.71
C GLY A 1107 7.35 -37.82 1.49
N LYS A 1108 7.21 -36.72 0.74
CA LYS A 1108 6.49 -36.69 -0.56
C LYS A 1108 7.25 -35.81 -1.55
N ALA A 1109 7.67 -36.39 -2.67
CA ALA A 1109 8.15 -35.61 -3.81
C ALA A 1109 6.97 -34.78 -4.36
N GLY A 1110 7.13 -33.46 -4.49
CA GLY A 1110 6.13 -32.61 -5.13
C GLY A 1110 5.93 -32.99 -6.60
N ASP A 1111 4.75 -32.68 -7.16
CA ASP A 1111 4.53 -32.84 -8.61
C ASP A 1111 5.45 -31.87 -9.36
N ILE A 1112 6.50 -32.42 -9.96
CA ILE A 1112 7.50 -31.65 -10.70
C ILE A 1112 6.89 -30.96 -11.92
N GLU A 1113 5.85 -31.54 -12.52
CA GLU A 1113 5.17 -30.95 -13.67
C GLU A 1113 4.33 -29.75 -13.26
N GLU A 1114 3.66 -29.82 -12.12
CA GLU A 1114 2.90 -28.70 -11.54
C GLU A 1114 3.81 -27.58 -11.07
N GLU A 1115 4.90 -27.87 -10.36
CA GLU A 1115 5.86 -26.85 -9.93
C GLU A 1115 6.52 -26.14 -11.13
N ARG A 1116 6.66 -26.84 -12.26
CA ARG A 1116 7.13 -26.25 -13.52
C ARG A 1116 6.07 -25.39 -14.21
N ARG A 1117 4.79 -25.80 -14.20
CA ARG A 1117 3.64 -24.95 -14.61
C ARG A 1117 3.58 -23.68 -13.76
N LEU A 1118 3.87 -23.79 -12.46
CA LEU A 1118 3.92 -22.66 -11.54
C LEU A 1118 5.07 -21.69 -11.87
N MET A 1119 6.27 -22.20 -12.18
CA MET A 1119 7.38 -21.37 -12.67
C MET A 1119 7.01 -20.69 -14.00
N TYR A 1120 6.43 -21.43 -14.95
CA TYR A 1120 5.95 -20.90 -16.23
C TYR A 1120 4.93 -19.76 -16.05
N VAL A 1121 3.97 -19.93 -15.14
CA VAL A 1121 3.00 -18.90 -14.77
C VAL A 1121 3.72 -17.65 -14.27
N GLY A 1122 4.72 -17.78 -13.38
CA GLY A 1122 5.50 -16.66 -12.86
C GLY A 1122 6.25 -15.89 -13.93
N LEU A 1123 6.99 -16.59 -14.79
CA LEU A 1123 7.77 -15.99 -15.88
C LEU A 1123 6.86 -15.18 -16.83
N THR A 1124 5.69 -15.72 -17.15
CA THR A 1124 4.73 -15.11 -18.09
C THR A 1124 3.83 -14.04 -17.48
N ARG A 1125 4.08 -13.64 -16.23
CA ARG A 1125 3.51 -12.40 -15.65
C ARG A 1125 4.26 -11.15 -16.05
N ALA A 1126 5.52 -11.29 -16.46
CA ALA A 1126 6.35 -10.18 -16.91
C ALA A 1126 6.00 -9.76 -18.34
N LYS A 1127 5.86 -8.44 -18.56
CA LYS A 1127 5.70 -7.89 -19.91
C LYS A 1127 7.03 -7.53 -20.54
N GLU A 1128 7.82 -6.71 -19.85
CA GLU A 1128 9.01 -6.07 -20.43
C GLU A 1128 10.30 -6.56 -19.78
N LYS A 1129 10.32 -6.72 -18.45
CA LYS A 1129 11.53 -7.05 -17.69
C LYS A 1129 11.29 -8.16 -16.69
N LEU A 1130 12.21 -9.13 -16.69
CA LEU A 1130 12.18 -10.29 -15.80
C LEU A 1130 13.54 -10.50 -15.16
N ILE A 1131 13.55 -10.51 -13.83
CA ILE A 1131 14.74 -10.82 -13.02
C ILE A 1131 14.43 -12.02 -12.13
N ILE A 1132 15.30 -13.01 -12.12
CA ILE A 1132 15.19 -14.20 -11.28
C ILE A 1132 16.33 -14.13 -10.27
N THR A 1133 16.04 -14.23 -8.98
CA THR A 1133 17.07 -14.22 -7.93
C THR A 1133 17.21 -15.59 -7.29
N THR A 1134 18.43 -15.95 -6.95
CA THR A 1134 18.75 -17.22 -6.31
C THR A 1134 19.96 -17.12 -5.39
N ALA A 1135 19.90 -17.78 -4.23
CA ALA A 1135 21.07 -18.02 -3.39
C ALA A 1135 21.70 -19.40 -3.70
N SER A 1136 20.85 -20.39 -3.98
CA SER A 1136 21.22 -21.75 -4.35
C SER A 1136 20.40 -22.20 -5.58
N PRO A 1137 20.96 -22.21 -6.80
CA PRO A 1137 20.17 -22.33 -8.04
C PRO A 1137 19.14 -23.46 -8.06
N SER A 1138 17.90 -23.13 -8.39
CA SER A 1138 16.85 -24.11 -8.71
C SER A 1138 17.24 -24.97 -9.92
N THR A 1139 16.78 -26.22 -9.95
CA THR A 1139 16.94 -27.13 -11.09
C THR A 1139 16.28 -26.58 -12.36
N PHE A 1140 15.19 -25.80 -12.24
CA PHE A 1140 14.52 -25.18 -13.39
C PHE A 1140 15.37 -24.09 -14.07
N LEU A 1141 16.36 -23.52 -13.38
CA LEU A 1141 17.25 -22.51 -13.98
C LEU A 1141 18.22 -23.12 -14.99
N ALA A 1142 18.48 -24.44 -14.91
CA ALA A 1142 19.32 -25.15 -15.89
C ALA A 1142 18.62 -25.31 -17.25
N ASP A 1143 17.29 -25.16 -17.30
CA ASP A 1143 16.50 -25.26 -18.53
C ASP A 1143 16.45 -23.93 -19.31
N LEU A 1144 16.95 -22.82 -18.74
CA LEU A 1144 16.92 -21.50 -19.37
C LEU A 1144 17.85 -21.42 -20.59
N PRO A 1145 17.47 -20.64 -21.62
CA PRO A 1145 18.26 -20.52 -22.86
C PRO A 1145 19.55 -19.72 -22.66
N GLN A 1146 20.50 -19.87 -23.61
CA GLN A 1146 21.80 -19.16 -23.56
C GLN A 1146 21.71 -17.63 -23.59
N GLY A 1147 20.58 -17.05 -24.04
CA GLY A 1147 20.36 -15.60 -24.06
C GLY A 1147 20.10 -14.98 -22.69
N VAL A 1148 19.98 -15.79 -21.63
CA VAL A 1148 19.80 -15.31 -20.25
C VAL A 1148 21.13 -14.84 -19.65
N LEU A 1149 21.13 -13.65 -19.05
CA LEU A 1149 22.32 -13.07 -18.42
C LEU A 1149 22.45 -13.55 -16.98
N TRP A 1150 23.62 -14.05 -16.60
CA TRP A 1150 23.94 -14.45 -15.23
C TRP A 1150 24.82 -13.40 -14.55
N GLU A 1151 24.39 -12.94 -13.39
CA GLU A 1151 25.06 -11.89 -12.61
C GLU A 1151 25.24 -12.33 -11.16
N SER A 1152 26.18 -11.71 -10.44
CA SER A 1152 26.31 -11.86 -8.99
C SER A 1152 25.87 -10.56 -8.31
N ALA A 1153 25.07 -10.66 -7.26
CA ALA A 1153 24.79 -9.51 -6.41
C ALA A 1153 26.10 -9.00 -5.78
N ALA A 1154 26.28 -7.67 -5.73
CA ALA A 1154 27.49 -7.09 -5.18
C ALA A 1154 27.66 -7.53 -3.70
N PRO A 1155 28.88 -7.95 -3.28
CA PRO A 1155 29.12 -8.32 -1.90
C PRO A 1155 28.89 -7.12 -0.99
N ARG A 1156 28.32 -7.37 0.20
CA ARG A 1156 28.14 -6.36 1.25
C ARG A 1156 29.45 -5.62 1.48
N LYS A 1157 29.50 -4.32 1.21
CA LYS A 1157 30.55 -3.46 1.80
C LYS A 1157 30.31 -3.54 3.30
N GLN A 1158 31.22 -4.18 4.04
CA GLN A 1158 31.23 -4.06 5.50
C GLN A 1158 31.15 -2.58 5.83
N ALA A 1159 30.27 -2.22 6.77
CA ALA A 1159 30.18 -0.86 7.27
C ALA A 1159 31.60 -0.44 7.65
N VAL A 1160 32.17 0.46 6.86
CA VAL A 1160 33.39 1.15 7.25
C VAL A 1160 32.95 1.92 8.49
N GLU A 1161 33.50 1.57 9.65
CA GLU A 1161 33.44 2.42 10.83
C GLU A 1161 33.73 3.84 10.33
N GLN A 1162 32.72 4.69 10.41
CA GLN A 1162 32.82 6.08 10.03
C GLN A 1162 33.84 6.68 11.01
N LEU A 1163 35.11 6.71 10.58
CA LEU A 1163 36.16 7.42 11.28
C LEU A 1163 35.67 8.85 11.42
N SER A 1164 35.44 9.24 12.67
CA SER A 1164 35.14 10.59 13.09
C SER A 1164 36.24 11.53 12.58
N LEU A 1165 35.99 12.14 11.44
CA LEU A 1165 36.69 13.30 10.93
C LEU A 1165 35.62 14.19 10.31
N PHE A 1166 34.77 14.77 11.15
CA PHE A 1166 34.80 16.19 11.54
C PHE A 1166 33.79 16.43 12.68
#